data_AF-Q556I4-F1
#
_entry.id   AF-Q556I4-F1
#
_cell.length_a   1.000
_cell.length_b   1.000
_cell.length_c   1.000
_cell.angle_alpha   90.00
_cell.angle_beta   90.00
_cell.angle_gamma   90.00
#
_symmetry.space_group_name_H-M   'P 1'
#
loop_
_entity.id
_entity.type
_entity.pdbx_description
1 polymer ?
#
loop_
_entity_poly.entity_id
_entity_poly.type
_entity_poly.pdbx_seq_one_letter_code
_entity_poly.pdbx_strand_id
1 'polypeptide(L)'
;MKFLLIIFILELFFVSNYGFKMVSTLIDNVAKNNYYQCYNQPLSSDDICKPGAYICELMEDSEDTYIITGVDFSQPGNPMSGTWCYFENFAIFTNLTSIYVGDENGKIRGNGEAIKNIGTLKYLKKVFYKYFDEMNSAITFQDTLEEFFIGTVSVNVPSSMFESKLKTLIIENALGFSKLSIPNLSLTTLKIGVNPQSFTQEISETFSKILVNLENYEISYTTNGTVSSPVAPVLNYFNYLKTLTINGYSQETNWEFLLLDNDLSNSLESLTLTNSIFKFTNGYDFSNYLSGFKLIVNGYESSFSTCSKCMKFPINSIIESDGNLEIDSIDFTNVLSFSSTNNEIYQGLPELEDISTNYKTLESFYITDSSIYGSIPESYCQLPKDFSLSNNELSYLPNCFKCDLELNSKILPNGFYFSSRDCSDYNLNQITQSNTTFSTKTGGNLQFNGTNLGWEYSFGDSESHSLEIPNKEFTITIPKGVGKNIKKQLTLNNHINETITYSYNAPTITSYDVIEINGDSVLIIYGSDFDYDNVNLAIFTEKESSNKSLKFYFENQQDKNNYITSTIANVYSNLVSDKIYQLYFTVGEQQSNTIEISITKPTSSSNDSSSDVSSNSSKNRDSSDSDSDSDSDSDSDSDSDSDSDSDSDSDSDSSEKPSSSSKLSLFISINTFIFMIILLL
;
A
#
# COMPACT_ATOMS: atom_id res chain seq x y z
N MET A 1 39.77 -57.17 8.20
CA MET A 1 39.08 -55.87 8.39
C MET A 1 39.77 -54.73 7.64
N LYS A 2 41.07 -54.44 7.85
CA LYS A 2 41.81 -53.39 7.10
C LYS A 2 41.76 -53.53 5.57
N PHE A 3 41.79 -54.76 5.03
CA PHE A 3 41.69 -54.99 3.57
C PHE A 3 40.31 -54.66 2.99
N LEU A 4 39.24 -54.98 3.72
CA LEU A 4 37.87 -54.63 3.32
C LEU A 4 37.63 -53.11 3.39
N LEU A 5 38.23 -52.43 4.38
CA LEU A 5 38.17 -50.97 4.47
C LEU A 5 38.88 -50.29 3.28
N ILE A 6 40.05 -50.80 2.87
CA ILE A 6 40.77 -50.28 1.71
C ILE A 6 39.95 -50.48 0.42
N ILE A 7 39.29 -51.63 0.27
CA ILE A 7 38.39 -51.87 -0.88
C ILE A 7 37.20 -50.90 -0.84
N PHE A 8 36.59 -50.66 0.32
CA PHE A 8 35.46 -49.73 0.43
C PHE A 8 35.86 -48.28 0.18
N ILE A 9 37.05 -47.85 0.64
CA ILE A 9 37.60 -46.51 0.35
C ILE A 9 37.97 -46.40 -1.14
N LEU A 10 38.54 -47.45 -1.74
CA LEU A 10 38.80 -47.49 -3.18
C LEU A 10 37.50 -47.42 -3.97
N GLU A 11 36.47 -48.19 -3.60
CA GLU A 11 35.15 -48.13 -4.23
C GLU A 11 34.51 -46.75 -4.06
N LEU A 12 34.60 -46.10 -2.90
CA LEU A 12 34.12 -44.72 -2.72
C LEU A 12 34.90 -43.71 -3.59
N PHE A 13 36.23 -43.88 -3.71
CA PHE A 13 37.04 -43.06 -4.61
C PHE A 13 36.70 -43.30 -6.08
N PHE A 14 36.45 -44.56 -6.48
CA PHE A 14 36.00 -44.89 -7.82
C PHE A 14 34.57 -44.38 -8.08
N VAL A 15 33.69 -44.39 -7.08
CA VAL A 15 32.33 -43.86 -7.20
C VAL A 15 32.34 -42.34 -7.35
N SER A 16 33.21 -41.63 -6.63
CA SER A 16 33.37 -40.17 -6.79
C SER A 16 33.98 -39.74 -8.14
N ASN A 17 34.53 -40.68 -8.91
CA ASN A 17 35.10 -40.46 -10.24
C ASN A 17 34.21 -40.99 -11.38
N TYR A 18 32.96 -41.39 -11.13
CA TYR A 18 32.02 -41.61 -12.23
C TYR A 18 31.76 -40.27 -12.92
N GLY A 19 32.49 -40.04 -14.01
CA GLY A 19 32.24 -38.94 -14.92
C GLY A 19 30.79 -38.98 -15.37
N PHE A 20 30.15 -37.82 -15.32
CA PHE A 20 28.76 -37.65 -15.71
C PHE A 20 28.55 -38.14 -17.14
N LYS A 21 27.48 -38.92 -17.37
CA LYS A 21 27.18 -39.48 -18.68
C LYS A 21 26.11 -38.64 -19.37
N MET A 22 26.54 -37.86 -20.36
CA MET A 22 25.62 -37.10 -21.22
C MET A 22 24.70 -38.02 -22.03
N VAL A 23 23.47 -37.56 -22.30
CA VAL A 23 22.43 -38.30 -23.06
C VAL A 23 22.93 -38.77 -24.43
N SER A 24 23.84 -38.01 -25.06
CA SER A 24 24.35 -38.30 -26.40
C SER A 24 25.77 -37.79 -26.60
N THR A 25 26.63 -38.62 -27.19
CA THR A 25 27.99 -38.25 -27.62
C THR A 25 27.97 -37.08 -28.61
N LEU A 26 26.90 -36.94 -29.41
CA LEU A 26 26.76 -35.82 -30.32
C LEU A 26 26.56 -34.50 -29.56
N ILE A 27 25.70 -34.50 -28.54
CA ILE A 27 25.46 -33.31 -27.69
C ILE A 27 26.75 -32.88 -27.00
N ASP A 28 27.48 -33.85 -26.44
CA ASP A 28 28.77 -33.60 -25.78
C ASP A 28 29.80 -33.00 -26.75
N ASN A 29 29.93 -33.55 -27.96
CA ASN A 29 30.85 -33.03 -28.97
C ASN A 29 30.49 -31.62 -29.43
N VAL A 30 29.21 -31.34 -29.67
CA VAL A 30 28.74 -30.00 -30.05
C VAL A 30 29.00 -29.00 -28.91
N ALA A 31 28.70 -29.39 -27.67
CA ALA A 31 28.92 -28.54 -26.50
C ALA A 31 30.41 -28.21 -26.31
N LYS A 32 31.28 -29.22 -26.41
CA LYS A 32 32.73 -29.06 -26.35
C LYS A 32 33.29 -28.22 -27.49
N ASN A 33 32.77 -28.40 -28.72
CA ASN A 33 33.19 -27.58 -29.84
C ASN A 33 32.77 -26.11 -29.66
N ASN A 34 31.51 -25.84 -29.30
CA ASN A 34 31.03 -24.48 -29.02
C ASN A 34 31.87 -23.78 -27.94
N TYR A 35 32.17 -24.50 -26.85
CA TYR A 35 33.05 -23.98 -25.80
C TYR A 35 34.46 -23.69 -26.31
N TYR A 36 35.04 -24.62 -27.07
CA TYR A 36 36.37 -24.45 -27.67
C TYR A 36 36.41 -23.26 -28.64
N GLN A 37 35.39 -23.08 -29.48
CA GLN A 37 35.31 -21.93 -30.40
C GLN A 37 35.26 -20.60 -29.64
N CYS A 38 34.57 -20.55 -28.49
CA CYS A 38 34.45 -19.31 -27.73
C CYS A 38 35.65 -18.97 -26.86
N TYR A 39 36.23 -19.96 -26.19
CA TYR A 39 37.28 -19.74 -25.20
C TYR A 39 38.67 -20.16 -25.69
N ASN A 40 38.77 -20.79 -26.87
CA ASN A 40 40.00 -21.41 -27.41
C ASN A 40 40.72 -22.29 -26.38
N GLN A 41 39.95 -22.93 -25.52
CA GLN A 41 40.44 -23.85 -24.51
C GLN A 41 39.59 -25.10 -24.63
N PRO A 42 40.21 -26.29 -24.76
CA PRO A 42 39.45 -27.51 -24.65
C PRO A 42 38.82 -27.53 -23.27
N LEU A 43 37.56 -27.95 -23.21
CA LEU A 43 36.84 -28.12 -21.95
C LEU A 43 37.63 -29.18 -21.15
N SER A 44 38.33 -28.73 -20.09
CA SER A 44 39.34 -29.54 -19.39
C SER A 44 38.72 -30.62 -18.51
N SER A 45 37.43 -30.47 -18.20
CA SER A 45 36.62 -31.49 -17.54
C SER A 45 35.89 -32.34 -18.57
N ASP A 46 35.80 -33.65 -18.31
CA ASP A 46 34.86 -34.53 -19.02
C ASP A 46 33.39 -34.11 -18.78
N ASP A 47 33.16 -33.32 -17.74
CA ASP A 47 31.87 -32.74 -17.36
C ASP A 47 31.70 -31.35 -17.97
N ILE A 48 30.83 -31.25 -18.97
CA ILE A 48 30.49 -29.99 -19.64
C ILE A 48 29.71 -29.00 -18.77
N CYS A 49 29.15 -29.45 -17.64
CA CYS A 49 28.31 -28.64 -16.76
C CYS A 49 29.16 -27.86 -15.73
N LYS A 50 30.41 -28.29 -15.49
CA LYS A 50 31.34 -27.66 -14.54
C LYS A 50 31.85 -26.26 -14.91
N PRO A 51 32.17 -25.94 -16.18
CA PRO A 51 32.69 -24.62 -16.53
C PRO A 51 31.70 -23.47 -16.33
N GLY A 52 30.42 -23.75 -16.02
CA GLY A 52 29.36 -22.76 -15.92
C GLY A 52 28.76 -22.35 -17.26
N ALA A 53 29.38 -22.73 -18.38
CA ALA A 53 28.89 -22.42 -19.74
C ALA A 53 27.57 -23.14 -20.09
N TYR A 54 27.29 -24.27 -19.44
CA TYR A 54 26.09 -25.06 -19.62
C TYR A 54 25.41 -25.30 -18.28
N ILE A 55 24.13 -24.97 -18.21
CA ILE A 55 23.27 -25.29 -17.06
C ILE A 55 22.67 -26.65 -17.35
N CYS A 56 22.94 -27.60 -16.46
CA CYS A 56 22.51 -28.97 -16.61
C CYS A 56 21.60 -29.38 -15.46
N GLU A 57 20.55 -30.12 -15.78
CA GLU A 57 19.64 -30.71 -14.80
C GLU A 57 19.65 -32.23 -14.96
N LEU A 58 19.51 -32.93 -13.82
CA LEU A 58 19.34 -34.37 -13.79
C LEU A 58 17.96 -34.71 -14.37
N MET A 59 17.89 -35.66 -15.31
CA MET A 59 16.59 -36.13 -15.80
C MET A 59 15.83 -36.84 -14.66
N GLU A 60 14.53 -36.55 -14.49
CA GLU A 60 13.71 -37.08 -13.38
C GLU A 60 13.74 -38.61 -13.25
N ASP A 61 13.96 -39.33 -14.35
CA ASP A 61 13.99 -40.79 -14.41
C ASP A 61 15.40 -41.39 -14.60
N SER A 62 16.47 -40.63 -14.34
CA SER A 62 17.84 -41.12 -14.45
C SER A 62 18.69 -40.76 -13.23
N GLU A 63 19.52 -41.71 -12.79
CA GLU A 63 20.44 -41.50 -11.66
C GLU A 63 21.70 -40.71 -12.07
N ASP A 64 22.09 -40.75 -13.34
CA ASP A 64 23.39 -40.25 -13.82
C ASP A 64 23.32 -39.46 -15.13
N THR A 65 22.14 -39.32 -15.72
CA THR A 65 21.96 -38.69 -17.03
C THR A 65 21.46 -37.26 -16.88
N TYR A 66 22.28 -36.34 -17.38
CA TYR A 66 21.99 -34.91 -17.36
C TYR A 66 21.55 -34.43 -18.74
N ILE A 67 20.61 -33.49 -18.74
CA ILE A 67 20.21 -32.72 -19.90
C ILE A 67 20.70 -31.28 -19.74
N ILE A 68 21.11 -30.66 -20.84
CA ILE A 68 21.42 -29.24 -20.87
C ILE A 68 20.10 -28.49 -20.95
N THR A 69 19.78 -27.73 -19.89
CA THR A 69 18.58 -26.89 -19.79
C THR A 69 18.87 -25.42 -20.02
N GLY A 70 20.14 -25.01 -19.97
CA GLY A 70 20.54 -23.65 -20.29
C GLY A 70 21.95 -23.56 -20.88
N VAL A 71 22.20 -22.48 -21.61
CA VAL A 71 23.52 -22.11 -22.13
C VAL A 71 23.85 -20.72 -21.61
N ASP A 72 25.02 -20.54 -21.01
CA ASP A 72 25.47 -19.24 -20.49
C ASP A 72 26.93 -18.96 -20.85
N PHE A 73 27.16 -18.31 -21.99
CA PHE A 73 28.49 -17.88 -22.40
C PHE A 73 28.92 -16.53 -21.80
N SER A 74 28.24 -16.03 -20.76
CA SER A 74 28.65 -14.81 -20.01
C SER A 74 29.81 -15.05 -19.05
N GLN A 75 29.92 -16.28 -18.55
CA GLN A 75 30.76 -16.65 -17.42
C GLN A 75 32.27 -16.52 -17.75
N PRO A 76 33.12 -16.29 -16.73
CA PRO A 76 34.51 -15.88 -16.90
C PRO A 76 35.39 -17.03 -17.42
N GLY A 77 35.45 -17.18 -18.73
CA GLY A 77 36.64 -17.60 -19.46
C GLY A 77 37.17 -16.39 -20.21
N ASN A 78 38.50 -16.20 -20.28
CA ASN A 78 39.08 -15.12 -21.09
C ASN A 78 38.71 -15.38 -22.57
N PRO A 79 37.70 -14.69 -23.15
CA PRO A 79 37.36 -14.93 -24.54
C PRO A 79 38.56 -14.45 -25.36
N MET A 80 38.91 -15.19 -26.40
CA MET A 80 39.94 -14.72 -27.33
C MET A 80 39.61 -13.29 -27.76
N SER A 81 40.56 -12.37 -27.60
CA SER A 81 40.34 -10.97 -27.96
C SER A 81 40.05 -10.85 -29.46
N GLY A 82 38.83 -10.48 -29.83
CA GLY A 82 38.45 -10.15 -31.20
C GLY A 82 38.02 -11.33 -32.09
N THR A 83 37.79 -12.53 -31.56
CA THR A 83 37.29 -13.67 -32.34
C THR A 83 35.79 -13.88 -32.16
N TRP A 84 35.11 -14.08 -33.28
CA TRP A 84 33.71 -14.48 -33.36
C TRP A 84 33.51 -15.88 -32.76
N CYS A 85 32.55 -16.01 -31.85
CA CYS A 85 32.06 -17.32 -31.45
C CYS A 85 31.13 -17.87 -32.55
N TYR A 86 31.63 -18.83 -33.32
CA TYR A 86 30.77 -19.60 -34.21
C TYR A 86 30.15 -20.73 -33.40
N PHE A 87 28.93 -20.51 -32.92
CA PHE A 87 28.15 -21.59 -32.33
C PHE A 87 27.64 -22.49 -33.44
N GLU A 88 27.88 -23.79 -33.28
CA GLU A 88 27.08 -24.80 -33.94
C GLU A 88 25.62 -24.69 -33.50
N ASN A 89 24.75 -25.29 -34.31
CA ASN A 89 23.31 -25.23 -34.18
C ASN A 89 22.80 -25.63 -32.77
N PHE A 90 22.21 -24.69 -32.03
CA PHE A 90 21.60 -24.95 -30.72
C PHE A 90 20.42 -25.92 -30.77
N ALA A 91 19.82 -26.20 -31.95
CA ALA A 91 18.68 -27.12 -32.09
C ALA A 91 18.95 -28.54 -31.58
N ILE A 92 20.22 -28.94 -31.44
CA ILE A 92 20.57 -30.24 -30.85
C ILE A 92 20.21 -30.31 -29.36
N PHE A 93 20.19 -29.18 -28.66
CA PHE A 93 19.86 -29.09 -27.24
C PHE A 93 18.34 -28.94 -27.07
N THR A 94 17.60 -30.01 -27.35
CA THR A 94 16.13 -29.97 -27.45
C THR A 94 15.41 -29.53 -26.18
N ASN A 95 16.08 -29.57 -25.02
CA ASN A 95 15.53 -29.25 -23.69
C ASN A 95 15.97 -27.86 -23.17
N LEU A 96 16.54 -27.00 -24.02
CA LEU A 96 16.93 -25.66 -23.59
C LEU A 96 15.73 -24.82 -23.18
N THR A 97 15.87 -24.20 -22.01
CA THR A 97 14.95 -23.24 -21.40
C THR A 97 15.53 -21.82 -21.42
N SER A 98 16.86 -21.68 -21.42
CA SER A 98 17.55 -20.40 -21.49
C SER A 98 18.76 -20.44 -22.41
N ILE A 99 19.03 -19.32 -23.09
CA ILE A 99 20.27 -19.09 -23.86
C ILE A 99 20.78 -17.71 -23.46
N TYR A 100 22.05 -17.61 -23.08
CA TYR A 100 22.77 -16.35 -22.89
C TYR A 100 24.05 -16.38 -23.74
N VAL A 101 24.14 -15.43 -24.67
CA VAL A 101 25.28 -15.27 -25.59
C VAL A 101 25.75 -13.82 -25.56
N GLY A 102 26.90 -13.59 -24.94
CA GLY A 102 27.55 -12.28 -24.88
C GLY A 102 28.51 -12.19 -23.71
N ASP A 103 29.43 -11.24 -23.77
CA ASP A 103 30.32 -10.90 -22.65
C ASP A 103 30.36 -9.39 -22.44
N GLU A 104 30.94 -8.94 -21.33
CA GLU A 104 31.06 -7.51 -21.02
C GLU A 104 31.76 -6.71 -22.14
N ASN A 105 32.69 -7.34 -22.87
CA ASN A 105 33.53 -6.69 -23.87
C ASN A 105 33.06 -6.86 -25.33
N GLY A 106 31.95 -7.56 -25.58
CA GLY A 106 31.44 -7.85 -26.92
C GLY A 106 32.36 -8.67 -27.82
N LYS A 107 33.21 -9.48 -27.21
CA LYS A 107 34.04 -10.50 -27.88
C LYS A 107 33.20 -11.71 -28.25
N ILE A 108 32.23 -12.08 -27.41
CA ILE A 108 31.32 -13.20 -27.70
C ILE A 108 30.13 -12.66 -28.48
N ARG A 109 30.07 -13.02 -29.77
CA ARG A 109 28.99 -12.67 -30.69
C ARG A 109 28.42 -13.93 -31.29
N GLY A 110 27.10 -14.04 -31.38
CA GLY A 110 26.49 -15.16 -32.10
C GLY A 110 26.43 -14.89 -33.60
N ASN A 111 26.69 -15.91 -34.40
CA ASN A 111 26.36 -15.86 -35.83
C ASN A 111 24.83 -16.02 -36.03
N GLY A 112 24.31 -15.55 -37.16
CA GLY A 112 22.89 -15.71 -37.50
C GLY A 112 22.45 -17.18 -37.61
N GLU A 113 23.38 -18.12 -37.85
CA GLU A 113 23.08 -19.56 -37.90
C GLU A 113 22.70 -20.15 -36.54
N ALA A 114 23.34 -19.72 -35.44
CA ALA A 114 23.01 -20.18 -34.09
C ALA A 114 21.53 -19.91 -33.76
N ILE A 115 21.00 -18.80 -34.30
CA ILE A 115 19.67 -18.28 -34.01
C ILE A 115 18.65 -18.80 -35.02
N LYS A 116 19.09 -19.20 -36.21
CA LYS A 116 18.23 -19.72 -37.29
C LYS A 116 17.30 -20.83 -36.80
N ASN A 117 17.75 -21.66 -35.85
CA ASN A 117 16.96 -22.76 -35.31
C ASN A 117 16.52 -22.57 -33.85
N ILE A 118 16.68 -21.38 -33.28
CA ILE A 118 16.11 -21.08 -31.95
C ILE A 118 14.60 -21.32 -31.95
N GLY A 119 13.93 -21.02 -33.07
CA GLY A 119 12.55 -21.35 -33.32
C GLY A 119 12.21 -22.84 -33.31
N THR A 120 13.16 -23.76 -33.14
CA THR A 120 12.87 -25.20 -33.00
C THR A 120 12.92 -25.70 -31.55
N LEU A 121 13.37 -24.85 -30.63
CA LEU A 121 13.56 -25.18 -29.21
C LEU A 121 12.25 -25.04 -28.44
N LYS A 122 11.53 -26.16 -28.30
CA LYS A 122 10.16 -26.22 -27.74
C LYS A 122 10.02 -25.77 -26.29
N TYR A 123 11.10 -25.73 -25.52
CA TYR A 123 11.07 -25.38 -24.09
C TYR A 123 11.73 -24.04 -23.81
N LEU A 124 12.19 -23.33 -24.84
CA LEU A 124 12.95 -22.11 -24.67
C LEU A 124 12.03 -21.01 -24.15
N LYS A 125 12.40 -20.43 -23.01
CA LYS A 125 11.66 -19.38 -22.29
C LYS A 125 12.41 -18.06 -22.27
N LYS A 126 13.74 -18.08 -22.17
CA LYS A 126 14.57 -16.90 -22.04
C LYS A 126 15.70 -16.91 -23.05
N VAL A 127 15.92 -15.80 -23.72
CA VAL A 127 17.08 -15.64 -24.60
C VAL A 127 17.72 -14.28 -24.35
N PHE A 128 19.02 -14.26 -24.11
CA PHE A 128 19.84 -13.07 -23.94
C PHE A 128 20.93 -13.09 -25.00
N TYR A 129 21.00 -12.03 -25.80
CA TYR A 129 22.04 -11.86 -26.81
C TYR A 129 22.60 -10.46 -26.77
N LYS A 130 23.87 -10.30 -26.42
CA LYS A 130 24.42 -8.96 -26.26
C LYS A 130 24.74 -8.26 -27.58
N TYR A 131 25.11 -8.97 -28.64
CA TYR A 131 25.46 -8.37 -29.92
C TYR A 131 24.84 -9.15 -31.08
N PHE A 132 24.06 -8.46 -31.92
CA PHE A 132 23.56 -8.99 -33.18
C PHE A 132 24.19 -8.26 -34.36
N ASP A 133 24.90 -9.03 -35.18
CA ASP A 133 25.47 -8.55 -36.44
C ASP A 133 24.67 -9.00 -37.67
N GLU A 134 23.95 -10.13 -37.58
CA GLU A 134 23.07 -10.62 -38.65
C GLU A 134 21.86 -11.33 -38.05
N MET A 135 20.66 -10.99 -38.52
CA MET A 135 19.42 -11.64 -38.10
C MET A 135 18.69 -12.18 -39.34
N ASN A 136 18.41 -13.48 -39.34
CA ASN A 136 17.72 -14.12 -40.46
C ASN A 136 16.24 -13.70 -40.46
N SER A 137 15.78 -13.15 -41.57
CA SER A 137 14.41 -12.64 -41.70
C SER A 137 13.31 -13.70 -41.58
N ALA A 138 13.65 -14.98 -41.63
CA ALA A 138 12.73 -16.11 -41.50
C ALA A 138 12.66 -16.71 -40.08
N ILE A 139 13.29 -16.09 -39.07
CA ILE A 139 13.24 -16.60 -37.69
C ILE A 139 11.83 -16.38 -37.14
N THR A 140 11.22 -17.46 -36.65
CA THR A 140 9.98 -17.45 -35.85
C THR A 140 10.33 -17.97 -34.47
N PHE A 141 9.85 -17.28 -33.43
CA PHE A 141 10.04 -17.74 -32.06
C PHE A 141 8.93 -18.71 -31.66
N GLN A 142 9.26 -19.66 -30.79
CA GLN A 142 8.27 -20.57 -30.22
C GLN A 142 7.34 -19.81 -29.26
N ASP A 143 6.10 -20.26 -29.16
CA ASP A 143 5.11 -19.73 -28.21
C ASP A 143 5.55 -19.80 -26.75
N THR A 144 6.56 -20.60 -26.44
CA THR A 144 7.12 -20.74 -25.08
C THR A 144 8.09 -19.64 -24.70
N LEU A 145 8.59 -18.85 -25.66
CA LEU A 145 9.54 -17.79 -25.38
C LEU A 145 8.82 -16.63 -24.69
N GLU A 146 9.22 -16.32 -23.45
CA GLU A 146 8.60 -15.30 -22.61
C GLU A 146 9.45 -14.04 -22.51
N GLU A 147 10.78 -14.18 -22.44
CA GLU A 147 11.72 -13.07 -22.29
C GLU A 147 12.79 -13.10 -23.39
N PHE A 148 13.01 -11.94 -24.00
CA PHE A 148 14.06 -11.78 -24.98
C PHE A 148 14.84 -10.50 -24.74
N PHE A 149 16.14 -10.64 -24.48
CA PHE A 149 17.07 -9.56 -24.28
C PHE A 149 18.00 -9.46 -25.49
N ILE A 150 18.19 -8.23 -25.96
CA ILE A 150 19.16 -7.84 -26.95
C ILE A 150 20.03 -6.74 -26.37
N GLY A 151 21.36 -6.86 -26.43
CA GLY A 151 22.24 -5.74 -26.08
C GLY A 151 22.21 -4.69 -27.19
N THR A 152 23.10 -4.83 -28.17
CA THR A 152 23.17 -3.94 -29.34
C THR A 152 22.57 -4.58 -30.59
N VAL A 153 21.61 -3.89 -31.21
CA VAL A 153 21.02 -4.25 -32.49
C VAL A 153 21.60 -3.37 -33.59
N SER A 154 22.40 -3.95 -34.49
CA SER A 154 22.96 -3.24 -35.65
C SER A 154 22.21 -3.51 -36.97
N VAL A 155 21.25 -4.44 -36.95
CA VAL A 155 20.51 -4.92 -38.13
C VAL A 155 19.00 -4.82 -37.95
N ASN A 156 18.26 -4.88 -39.06
CA ASN A 156 16.80 -4.93 -39.01
C ASN A 156 16.33 -6.20 -38.29
N VAL A 157 15.52 -6.04 -37.25
CA VAL A 157 14.85 -7.14 -36.56
C VAL A 157 13.62 -7.54 -37.38
N PRO A 158 13.48 -8.80 -37.81
CA PRO A 158 12.34 -9.22 -38.61
C PRO A 158 11.06 -9.27 -37.78
N SER A 159 9.96 -8.88 -38.42
CA SER A 159 8.63 -8.85 -37.80
C SER A 159 8.19 -10.21 -37.26
N SER A 160 8.59 -11.30 -37.92
CA SER A 160 8.26 -12.69 -37.55
C SER A 160 8.77 -13.08 -36.16
N MET A 161 9.76 -12.36 -35.65
CA MET A 161 10.30 -12.60 -34.32
C MET A 161 9.33 -12.17 -33.21
N PHE A 162 8.47 -11.23 -33.53
CA PHE A 162 7.44 -10.68 -32.66
C PHE A 162 6.07 -11.33 -32.87
N GLU A 163 5.97 -12.44 -33.62
CA GLU A 163 4.73 -13.22 -33.75
C GLU A 163 4.53 -14.20 -32.59
N SER A 164 5.42 -14.20 -31.60
CA SER A 164 5.38 -15.10 -30.43
C SER A 164 4.61 -14.49 -29.25
N LYS A 165 4.33 -15.31 -28.22
CA LYS A 165 3.74 -14.88 -26.94
C LYS A 165 4.75 -14.18 -26.02
N LEU A 166 5.69 -13.43 -26.61
CA LEU A 166 6.72 -12.73 -25.89
C LEU A 166 6.07 -11.74 -24.90
N LYS A 167 6.44 -11.84 -23.63
CA LYS A 167 5.94 -10.97 -22.55
C LYS A 167 6.89 -9.82 -22.27
N THR A 168 8.20 -10.10 -22.29
CA THR A 168 9.26 -9.14 -21.98
C THR A 168 10.26 -9.03 -23.10
N LEU A 169 10.53 -7.81 -23.55
CA LEU A 169 11.54 -7.48 -24.55
C LEU A 169 12.48 -6.44 -23.96
N ILE A 170 13.77 -6.72 -23.97
CA ILE A 170 14.82 -5.78 -23.52
C ILE A 170 15.76 -5.54 -24.69
N ILE A 171 16.05 -4.28 -25.02
CA ILE A 171 16.96 -3.88 -26.08
C ILE A 171 17.87 -2.79 -25.49
N GLU A 172 19.14 -3.05 -25.16
CA GLU A 172 19.98 -2.04 -24.50
C GLU A 172 20.41 -0.89 -25.41
N ASN A 173 20.66 -1.16 -26.70
CA ASN A 173 21.17 -0.15 -27.61
C ASN A 173 20.62 -0.32 -29.04
N ALA A 174 19.68 0.57 -29.35
CA ALA A 174 18.91 0.65 -30.57
C ALA A 174 19.54 1.58 -31.63
N LEU A 175 20.75 1.29 -32.12
CA LEU A 175 21.44 2.18 -33.06
C LEU A 175 20.85 2.20 -34.48
N GLY A 176 20.00 1.22 -34.84
CA GLY A 176 19.65 0.94 -36.24
C GLY A 176 18.16 0.78 -36.59
N PHE A 177 17.20 1.17 -35.73
CA PHE A 177 15.77 1.02 -36.04
C PHE A 177 15.30 2.02 -37.11
N SER A 178 15.62 1.76 -38.38
CA SER A 178 15.01 2.52 -39.48
C SER A 178 13.58 2.06 -39.79
N LYS A 179 13.21 0.84 -39.41
CA LYS A 179 11.87 0.26 -39.60
C LYS A 179 11.68 -0.94 -38.67
N LEU A 180 11.03 -0.73 -37.53
CA LEU A 180 10.54 -1.86 -36.73
C LEU A 180 9.08 -2.09 -37.10
N SER A 181 8.81 -3.19 -37.81
CA SER A 181 7.45 -3.68 -38.02
C SER A 181 7.18 -4.74 -36.96
N ILE A 182 6.82 -4.31 -35.75
CA ILE A 182 6.34 -5.24 -34.72
C ILE A 182 4.86 -5.55 -35.05
N PRO A 183 4.43 -6.78 -35.31
CA PRO A 183 3.01 -7.12 -35.27
C PRO A 183 2.47 -7.07 -33.84
N ASN A 184 1.16 -6.79 -33.71
CA ASN A 184 0.39 -6.68 -32.47
C ASN A 184 0.77 -7.79 -31.45
N LEU A 185 1.57 -7.41 -30.45
CA LEU A 185 2.19 -8.33 -29.49
C LEU A 185 1.40 -8.41 -28.18
N SER A 186 1.49 -9.56 -27.51
CA SER A 186 1.12 -9.73 -26.09
C SER A 186 2.19 -9.19 -25.13
N LEU A 187 3.00 -8.22 -25.57
CA LEU A 187 4.12 -7.71 -24.80
C LEU A 187 3.59 -6.91 -23.62
N THR A 188 3.93 -7.31 -22.41
CA THR A 188 3.55 -6.61 -21.18
C THR A 188 4.69 -5.73 -20.68
N THR A 189 5.95 -6.03 -21.03
CA THR A 189 7.13 -5.29 -20.59
C THR A 189 8.08 -5.01 -21.76
N LEU A 190 8.44 -3.75 -21.95
CA LEU A 190 9.44 -3.31 -22.92
C LEU A 190 10.51 -2.49 -22.20
N LYS A 191 11.78 -2.84 -22.37
CA LYS A 191 12.91 -2.00 -21.99
C LYS A 191 13.72 -1.69 -23.25
N ILE A 192 13.92 -0.42 -23.59
CA ILE A 192 14.63 -0.04 -24.81
C ILE A 192 15.60 1.11 -24.56
N GLY A 193 16.88 0.89 -24.80
CA GLY A 193 17.86 1.95 -24.86
C GLY A 193 17.92 2.53 -26.26
N VAL A 194 17.66 3.83 -26.37
CA VAL A 194 17.56 4.55 -27.63
C VAL A 194 18.68 5.58 -27.75
N ASN A 195 19.18 5.75 -28.97
CA ASN A 195 19.91 6.95 -29.30
C ASN A 195 18.88 8.00 -29.76
N PRO A 196 18.71 9.12 -29.04
CA PRO A 196 17.69 10.11 -29.39
C PRO A 196 17.90 10.74 -30.77
N GLN A 197 19.10 10.69 -31.36
CA GLN A 197 19.31 11.14 -32.74
C GLN A 197 18.65 10.22 -33.79
N SER A 198 18.48 8.93 -33.46
CA SER A 198 17.85 7.94 -34.36
C SER A 198 16.39 7.65 -34.01
N PHE A 199 15.95 7.96 -32.78
CA PHE A 199 14.58 7.72 -32.34
C PHE A 199 13.66 8.87 -32.75
N THR A 200 13.06 8.76 -33.93
CA THR A 200 12.13 9.77 -34.45
C THR A 200 10.73 9.62 -33.84
N GLN A 201 9.94 10.70 -33.87
CA GLN A 201 8.52 10.69 -33.47
C GLN A 201 7.71 9.62 -34.22
N GLU A 202 8.00 9.38 -35.51
CA GLU A 202 7.35 8.34 -36.32
C GLU A 202 7.59 6.94 -35.75
N ILE A 203 8.79 6.66 -35.25
CA ILE A 203 9.10 5.38 -34.58
C ILE A 203 8.25 5.28 -33.32
N SER A 204 8.24 6.33 -32.49
CA SER A 204 7.42 6.32 -31.28
C SER A 204 5.94 6.08 -31.56
N GLU A 205 5.35 6.76 -32.55
CA GLU A 205 3.95 6.58 -32.94
C GLU A 205 3.67 5.18 -33.45
N THR A 206 4.65 4.58 -34.12
CA THR A 206 4.54 3.20 -34.61
C THR A 206 4.53 2.23 -33.43
N PHE A 207 5.47 2.37 -32.49
CA PHE A 207 5.52 1.54 -31.28
C PHE A 207 4.22 1.63 -30.48
N SER A 208 3.73 2.84 -30.26
CA SER A 208 2.57 3.08 -29.41
C SER A 208 1.26 2.56 -30.01
N LYS A 209 1.11 2.59 -31.34
CA LYS A 209 -0.04 1.96 -32.05
C LYS A 209 -0.03 0.43 -32.01
N ILE A 210 1.13 -0.19 -31.82
CA ILE A 210 1.29 -1.64 -31.91
C ILE A 210 1.27 -2.30 -30.53
N LEU A 211 1.90 -1.66 -29.55
CA LEU A 211 2.10 -2.21 -28.21
C LEU A 211 0.93 -1.83 -27.29
N VAL A 212 -0.29 -2.04 -27.76
CA VAL A 212 -1.50 -1.63 -27.04
C VAL A 212 -1.62 -2.26 -25.65
N ASN A 213 -1.04 -3.46 -25.45
CA ASN A 213 -1.09 -4.25 -24.21
C ASN A 213 0.10 -4.01 -23.26
N LEU A 214 0.94 -3.02 -23.53
CA LEU A 214 2.12 -2.77 -22.73
C LEU A 214 1.74 -2.25 -21.34
N GLU A 215 2.19 -2.93 -20.28
CA GLU A 215 1.97 -2.51 -18.89
C GLU A 215 3.19 -1.79 -18.31
N ASN A 216 4.40 -2.19 -18.71
CA ASN A 216 5.65 -1.64 -18.18
C ASN A 216 6.55 -1.19 -19.33
N TYR A 217 6.93 0.07 -19.34
CA TYR A 217 7.81 0.64 -20.35
C TYR A 217 9.02 1.30 -19.70
N GLU A 218 10.22 0.83 -20.05
CA GLU A 218 11.48 1.45 -19.65
C GLU A 218 12.20 1.95 -20.90
N ILE A 219 12.58 3.21 -20.94
CA ILE A 219 13.34 3.80 -22.04
C ILE A 219 14.64 4.41 -21.50
N SER A 220 15.77 4.01 -22.09
CA SER A 220 17.10 4.48 -21.69
C SER A 220 17.70 5.33 -22.81
N TYR A 221 17.79 6.63 -22.63
CA TYR A 221 18.46 7.50 -23.59
C TYR A 221 19.98 7.46 -23.36
N THR A 222 20.76 7.13 -24.37
CA THR A 222 22.24 7.21 -24.30
C THR A 222 22.75 8.08 -25.43
N THR A 223 23.51 9.15 -25.12
CA THR A 223 24.21 9.93 -26.16
C THR A 223 25.69 10.06 -25.84
N ASN A 224 26.47 10.15 -26.91
CA ASN A 224 27.89 10.52 -26.87
C ASN A 224 28.11 11.98 -27.32
N GLY A 225 27.11 12.85 -27.16
CA GLY A 225 27.22 14.28 -27.50
C GLY A 225 25.92 15.07 -27.38
N THR A 226 26.02 16.38 -27.62
CA THR A 226 24.88 17.31 -27.63
C THR A 226 23.76 16.89 -28.59
N VAL A 227 22.57 16.62 -28.05
CA VAL A 227 21.33 16.47 -28.82
C VAL A 227 20.39 17.58 -28.38
N SER A 228 20.08 18.50 -29.29
CA SER A 228 19.05 19.50 -29.04
C SER A 228 17.68 18.83 -29.15
N SER A 229 17.02 18.60 -28.02
CA SER A 229 15.59 18.23 -27.94
C SER A 229 15.23 16.80 -28.39
N PRO A 230 15.60 15.76 -27.63
CA PRO A 230 15.00 14.44 -27.80
C PRO A 230 13.48 14.53 -27.62
N VAL A 231 12.72 14.08 -28.63
CA VAL A 231 11.26 13.99 -28.50
C VAL A 231 10.94 12.76 -27.66
N ALA A 232 10.19 12.95 -26.57
CA ALA A 232 9.69 11.85 -25.76
C ALA A 232 8.79 10.95 -26.61
N PRO A 233 8.69 9.65 -26.30
CA PRO A 233 7.69 8.84 -26.95
C PRO A 233 6.29 9.42 -26.72
N VAL A 234 5.44 9.38 -27.74
CA VAL A 234 4.03 9.74 -27.64
C VAL A 234 3.32 8.59 -26.91
N LEU A 235 2.93 8.83 -25.66
CA LEU A 235 2.46 7.79 -24.73
C LEU A 235 0.93 7.59 -24.75
N ASN A 236 0.19 8.47 -25.42
CA ASN A 236 -1.28 8.47 -25.45
C ASN A 236 -1.92 7.23 -26.08
N TYR A 237 -1.16 6.36 -26.75
CA TYR A 237 -1.70 5.13 -27.34
C TYR A 237 -1.57 3.89 -26.42
N PHE A 238 -0.86 3.98 -25.29
CA PHE A 238 -0.67 2.82 -24.40
C PHE A 238 -1.77 2.70 -23.35
N ASN A 239 -2.94 2.18 -23.74
CA ASN A 239 -4.13 2.11 -22.87
C ASN A 239 -3.97 1.34 -21.55
N TYR A 240 -2.95 0.50 -21.42
CA TYR A 240 -2.70 -0.32 -20.23
C TYR A 240 -1.35 -0.02 -19.56
N LEU A 241 -0.63 1.03 -19.98
CA LEU A 241 0.65 1.38 -19.37
C LEU A 241 0.45 1.77 -17.91
N LYS A 242 0.99 0.94 -17.01
CA LYS A 242 0.96 1.15 -15.56
C LYS A 242 2.25 1.79 -15.06
N THR A 243 3.40 1.35 -15.57
CA THR A 243 4.71 1.87 -15.15
C THR A 243 5.51 2.40 -16.33
N LEU A 244 6.08 3.59 -16.15
CA LEU A 244 6.99 4.21 -17.10
C LEU A 244 8.29 4.56 -16.39
N THR A 245 9.40 4.02 -16.85
CA THR A 245 10.74 4.37 -16.39
C THR A 245 11.51 5.03 -17.51
N ILE A 246 12.07 6.21 -17.25
CA ILE A 246 12.90 6.95 -18.18
C ILE A 246 14.27 7.09 -17.56
N ASN A 247 15.26 6.42 -18.14
CA ASN A 247 16.65 6.55 -17.77
C ASN A 247 17.34 7.43 -18.81
N GLY A 248 18.15 8.38 -18.38
CA GLY A 248 18.97 9.18 -19.28
C GLY A 248 20.41 9.06 -18.86
N TYR A 249 21.28 8.70 -19.79
CA TYR A 249 22.71 8.61 -19.59
C TYR A 249 23.36 9.65 -20.50
N SER A 250 23.91 10.71 -19.90
CA SER A 250 24.76 11.65 -20.62
C SER A 250 26.04 11.95 -19.86
N GLN A 251 27.09 12.20 -20.63
CA GLN A 251 28.35 12.72 -20.13
C GLN A 251 28.40 14.27 -20.16
N GLU A 252 27.40 14.92 -20.76
CA GLU A 252 27.38 16.38 -20.95
C GLU A 252 26.18 17.03 -20.23
N THR A 253 26.43 18.11 -19.49
CA THR A 253 25.48 18.82 -18.59
C THR A 253 24.38 19.64 -19.29
N ASN A 254 24.25 19.54 -20.63
CA ASN A 254 23.46 20.50 -21.42
C ASN A 254 22.31 19.82 -22.20
N TRP A 255 21.60 18.87 -21.59
CA TRP A 255 20.38 18.33 -22.21
C TRP A 255 19.21 19.26 -22.00
N GLU A 256 18.57 19.56 -23.11
CA GLU A 256 17.34 20.32 -23.16
C GLU A 256 16.21 19.39 -23.60
N PHE A 257 15.32 19.12 -22.63
CA PHE A 257 13.92 18.73 -22.75
C PHE A 257 13.61 17.29 -23.15
N LEU A 258 13.16 16.50 -22.18
CA LEU A 258 12.10 15.54 -22.43
C LEU A 258 10.78 16.29 -22.23
N LEU A 259 10.09 16.63 -23.31
CA LEU A 259 8.71 17.11 -23.24
C LEU A 259 7.83 15.87 -23.06
N LEU A 260 7.43 15.56 -21.84
CA LEU A 260 6.28 14.70 -21.63
C LEU A 260 5.08 15.53 -22.09
N ASP A 261 4.40 15.11 -23.16
CA ASP A 261 3.16 15.78 -23.54
C ASP A 261 2.11 15.48 -22.45
N ASN A 262 1.10 16.35 -22.31
CA ASN A 262 0.04 16.18 -21.30
C ASN A 262 -0.82 14.92 -21.53
N ASP A 263 -0.59 14.19 -22.62
CA ASP A 263 -1.31 13.00 -23.02
C ASP A 263 -0.57 11.70 -22.59
N LEU A 264 -0.21 11.51 -21.32
CA LEU A 264 0.17 10.15 -20.87
C LEU A 264 -1.11 9.31 -20.68
N SER A 265 -0.97 7.99 -20.67
CA SER A 265 -2.11 7.10 -20.47
C SER A 265 -2.75 7.32 -19.09
N ASN A 266 -4.08 7.45 -19.05
CA ASN A 266 -4.85 7.51 -17.80
C ASN A 266 -4.68 6.25 -16.92
N SER A 267 -4.09 5.17 -17.44
CA SER A 267 -3.75 3.96 -16.70
C SER A 267 -2.43 4.03 -15.93
N LEU A 268 -1.65 5.11 -16.08
CA LEU A 268 -0.32 5.20 -15.48
C LEU A 268 -0.42 5.29 -13.95
N GLU A 269 0.19 4.32 -13.27
CA GLU A 269 0.27 4.19 -11.82
C GLU A 269 1.62 4.70 -11.30
N SER A 270 2.69 4.64 -12.10
CA SER A 270 4.03 5.04 -11.67
C SER A 270 4.89 5.62 -12.80
N LEU A 271 5.59 6.71 -12.51
CA LEU A 271 6.60 7.33 -13.35
C LEU A 271 7.93 7.38 -12.60
N THR A 272 8.97 6.75 -13.14
CA THR A 272 10.33 6.79 -12.62
C THR A 272 11.25 7.51 -13.59
N LEU A 273 12.00 8.48 -13.09
CA LEU A 273 12.93 9.33 -13.84
C LEU A 273 14.32 9.14 -13.26
N THR A 274 15.26 8.51 -13.97
CA THR A 274 16.61 8.23 -13.44
C THR A 274 17.73 8.85 -14.25
N ASN A 275 18.86 9.12 -13.59
CA ASN A 275 20.16 9.48 -14.18
C ASN A 275 20.20 10.73 -15.09
N SER A 276 19.09 11.46 -15.24
CA SER A 276 18.96 12.48 -16.30
C SER A 276 18.79 13.91 -15.79
N ILE A 277 19.08 14.84 -16.70
CA ILE A 277 18.67 16.25 -16.65
C ILE A 277 17.25 16.35 -17.22
N PHE A 278 16.23 16.13 -16.39
CA PHE A 278 14.86 16.40 -16.81
C PHE A 278 14.58 17.89 -16.63
N LYS A 279 14.18 18.53 -17.73
CA LYS A 279 13.63 19.89 -17.70
C LYS A 279 12.21 19.89 -18.23
N PHE A 280 11.29 19.99 -17.30
CA PHE A 280 9.89 20.25 -17.56
C PHE A 280 9.74 21.74 -17.87
N THR A 281 9.22 22.12 -19.04
CA THR A 281 9.12 23.55 -19.44
C THR A 281 7.75 24.16 -19.18
N ASN A 282 6.74 23.31 -19.14
CA ASN A 282 5.37 23.67 -18.84
C ASN A 282 4.98 22.98 -17.54
N GLY A 283 4.05 23.56 -16.78
CA GLY A 283 3.43 22.85 -15.66
C GLY A 283 2.89 21.49 -16.10
N TYR A 284 3.00 20.49 -15.23
CA TYR A 284 2.54 19.13 -15.48
C TYR A 284 1.32 18.82 -14.66
N ASP A 285 0.21 18.52 -15.33
CA ASP A 285 -1.00 18.14 -14.65
C ASP A 285 -1.15 16.61 -14.64
N PHE A 286 -0.66 15.98 -13.57
CA PHE A 286 -0.85 14.55 -13.31
C PHE A 286 -2.24 14.24 -12.73
N SER A 287 -3.11 15.23 -12.47
CA SER A 287 -4.39 15.01 -11.76
C SER A 287 -5.36 14.04 -12.44
N ASN A 288 -5.19 13.76 -13.74
CA ASN A 288 -6.04 12.82 -14.49
C ASN A 288 -5.61 11.34 -14.36
N TYR A 289 -4.50 11.03 -13.69
CA TYR A 289 -4.06 9.64 -13.48
C TYR A 289 -4.78 8.95 -12.33
N LEU A 290 -4.51 7.66 -12.15
CA LEU A 290 -5.11 6.84 -11.10
C LEU A 290 -4.72 7.33 -9.70
N SER A 291 -5.62 7.13 -8.74
CA SER A 291 -5.31 7.36 -7.34
C SER A 291 -4.16 6.45 -6.88
N GLY A 292 -3.26 6.97 -6.04
CA GLY A 292 -2.05 6.24 -5.64
C GLY A 292 -0.87 6.39 -6.60
N PHE A 293 -0.94 7.33 -7.56
CA PHE A 293 0.14 7.57 -8.52
C PHE A 293 1.49 7.81 -7.83
N LYS A 294 2.54 7.15 -8.31
CA LYS A 294 3.90 7.24 -7.76
C LYS A 294 4.85 7.95 -8.73
N LEU A 295 5.44 9.06 -8.29
CA LEU A 295 6.54 9.72 -8.98
C LEU A 295 7.86 9.42 -8.25
N ILE A 296 8.84 8.86 -8.97
CA ILE A 296 10.20 8.64 -8.48
C ILE A 296 11.16 9.45 -9.35
N VAL A 297 11.96 10.31 -8.72
CA VAL A 297 13.02 11.09 -9.38
C VAL A 297 14.36 10.71 -8.77
N ASN A 298 15.29 10.22 -9.56
CA ASN A 298 16.62 9.84 -9.11
C ASN A 298 17.67 10.48 -10.05
N GLY A 299 18.29 11.58 -9.62
CA GLY A 299 19.26 12.27 -10.46
C GLY A 299 19.68 13.66 -9.94
N TYR A 300 20.96 13.97 -10.08
CA TYR A 300 21.59 15.18 -9.54
C TYR A 300 21.36 16.46 -10.38
N GLU A 301 20.75 16.37 -11.56
CA GLU A 301 20.69 17.52 -12.49
C GLU A 301 19.28 17.80 -13.04
N SER A 302 18.22 17.20 -12.47
CA SER A 302 16.85 17.56 -12.84
C SER A 302 16.52 18.98 -12.38
N SER A 303 16.08 19.84 -13.30
CA SER A 303 15.57 21.18 -13.00
C SER A 303 14.16 21.29 -13.57
N PHE A 304 13.17 21.36 -12.70
CA PHE A 304 11.80 21.61 -13.13
C PHE A 304 11.73 23.09 -13.57
N SER A 305 10.84 23.44 -14.50
CA SER A 305 10.67 24.85 -14.86
C SER A 305 10.31 25.65 -13.63
N THR A 306 10.75 26.91 -13.60
CA THR A 306 10.36 27.94 -12.65
C THR A 306 8.85 28.23 -12.75
N CYS A 307 8.03 27.32 -12.28
CA CYS A 307 6.60 27.49 -12.10
C CYS A 307 6.24 27.06 -10.69
N SER A 308 5.51 27.91 -9.98
CA SER A 308 5.04 27.59 -8.63
C SER A 308 3.76 26.77 -8.72
N LYS A 309 3.70 25.65 -7.96
CA LYS A 309 2.55 24.74 -7.86
C LYS A 309 1.97 24.28 -9.20
N CYS A 310 2.84 24.04 -10.17
CA CYS A 310 2.46 23.69 -11.53
C CYS A 310 2.42 22.17 -11.77
N MET A 311 3.00 21.38 -10.87
CA MET A 311 2.90 19.92 -10.86
C MET A 311 1.73 19.50 -9.98
N LYS A 312 0.60 19.16 -10.60
CA LYS A 312 -0.59 18.68 -9.91
C LYS A 312 -0.65 17.18 -9.95
N PHE A 313 -1.18 16.54 -8.90
CA PHE A 313 -1.18 15.08 -8.75
C PHE A 313 -2.60 14.56 -8.49
N PRO A 314 -2.90 13.28 -8.79
CA PRO A 314 -4.16 12.65 -8.43
C PRO A 314 -4.19 12.30 -6.93
N ILE A 315 -5.37 11.98 -6.40
CA ILE A 315 -5.58 11.70 -4.97
C ILE A 315 -4.66 10.57 -4.48
N ASN A 316 -4.08 10.76 -3.30
CA ASN A 316 -3.18 9.83 -2.61
C ASN A 316 -1.84 9.57 -3.32
N SER A 317 -1.28 10.56 -4.01
CA SER A 317 -0.02 10.37 -4.75
C SER A 317 1.20 10.27 -3.84
N ILE A 318 2.21 9.52 -4.28
CA ILE A 318 3.49 9.36 -3.58
C ILE A 318 4.59 9.97 -4.45
N ILE A 319 5.42 10.83 -3.87
CA ILE A 319 6.54 11.47 -4.55
C ILE A 319 7.83 11.16 -3.79
N GLU A 320 8.78 10.54 -4.47
CA GLU A 320 10.10 10.20 -3.96
C GLU A 320 11.16 10.83 -4.85
N SER A 321 12.11 11.55 -4.25
CA SER A 321 13.25 12.14 -4.94
C SER A 321 14.54 11.79 -4.23
N ASP A 322 15.51 11.28 -4.97
CA ASP A 322 16.91 11.17 -4.57
C ASP A 322 17.75 11.98 -5.57
N GLY A 323 17.90 13.27 -5.28
CA GLY A 323 18.47 14.26 -6.20
C GLY A 323 17.66 15.54 -6.32
N ASN A 324 17.89 16.27 -7.41
CA ASN A 324 17.43 17.64 -7.59
C ASN A 324 15.94 17.70 -7.98
N LEU A 325 15.13 18.37 -7.15
CA LEU A 325 13.69 18.57 -7.37
C LEU A 325 13.27 19.95 -6.87
N GLU A 326 12.67 20.79 -7.72
CA GLU A 326 12.18 22.11 -7.30
C GLU A 326 10.87 21.93 -6.52
N ILE A 327 10.94 21.94 -5.19
CA ILE A 327 9.82 21.56 -4.32
C ILE A 327 8.66 22.57 -4.44
N ASP A 328 8.96 23.84 -4.71
CA ASP A 328 7.93 24.89 -4.94
C ASP A 328 7.08 24.67 -6.19
N SER A 329 7.52 23.80 -7.11
CA SER A 329 6.75 23.45 -8.29
C SER A 329 5.63 22.43 -8.02
N ILE A 330 5.61 21.80 -6.85
CA ILE A 330 4.65 20.75 -6.47
C ILE A 330 3.39 21.34 -5.84
N ASP A 331 2.22 20.97 -6.38
CA ASP A 331 0.94 21.14 -5.70
C ASP A 331 0.69 19.93 -4.78
N PHE A 332 0.85 20.14 -3.47
CA PHE A 332 0.69 19.11 -2.44
C PHE A 332 -0.78 18.74 -2.16
N THR A 333 -1.76 19.27 -2.90
CA THR A 333 -3.19 19.09 -2.61
C THR A 333 -3.65 17.64 -2.53
N ASN A 334 -3.06 16.78 -3.35
CA ASN A 334 -3.45 15.38 -3.45
C ASN A 334 -2.31 14.42 -3.08
N VAL A 335 -1.24 14.92 -2.48
CA VAL A 335 -0.06 14.12 -2.14
C VAL A 335 -0.29 13.45 -0.78
N LEU A 336 -0.12 12.13 -0.74
CA LEU A 336 -0.14 11.30 0.46
C LEU A 336 1.21 11.29 1.18
N SER A 337 2.28 11.16 0.40
CA SER A 337 3.64 11.00 0.92
C SER A 337 4.63 11.74 0.02
N PHE A 338 5.51 12.52 0.64
CA PHE A 338 6.59 13.22 -0.04
C PHE A 338 7.94 12.91 0.63
N SER A 339 8.94 12.54 -0.16
CA SER A 339 10.31 12.37 0.31
C SER A 339 11.30 12.96 -0.70
N SER A 340 12.24 13.78 -0.23
CA SER A 340 13.33 14.33 -1.03
C SER A 340 14.66 14.19 -0.28
N THR A 341 15.62 13.47 -0.85
CA THR A 341 16.98 13.30 -0.34
C THR A 341 18.00 13.85 -1.32
N ASN A 342 19.16 14.31 -0.84
CA ASN A 342 20.28 14.75 -1.70
C ASN A 342 19.90 15.81 -2.75
N ASN A 343 18.96 16.71 -2.42
CA ASN A 343 18.52 17.76 -3.32
C ASN A 343 19.46 18.97 -3.21
N GLU A 344 20.37 19.11 -4.18
CA GLU A 344 21.38 20.15 -4.23
C GLU A 344 20.85 21.49 -4.78
N ILE A 345 19.57 21.56 -5.19
CA ILE A 345 18.96 22.83 -5.58
C ILE A 345 18.87 23.71 -4.34
N TYR A 346 19.60 24.83 -4.38
CA TYR A 346 19.54 25.85 -3.34
C TYR A 346 18.19 26.57 -3.39
N GLN A 347 17.23 26.15 -2.56
CA GLN A 347 15.87 26.68 -2.53
C GLN A 347 15.32 26.79 -1.09
N GLY A 348 14.31 27.64 -0.90
CA GLY A 348 13.56 27.68 0.35
C GLY A 348 12.53 26.55 0.43
N LEU A 349 12.01 26.31 1.64
CA LEU A 349 10.80 25.49 1.78
C LEU A 349 9.59 26.25 1.19
N PRO A 350 8.76 25.61 0.35
CA PRO A 350 7.56 26.24 -0.18
C PRO A 350 6.52 26.44 0.91
N GLU A 351 5.71 27.49 0.79
CA GLU A 351 4.54 27.67 1.64
C GLU A 351 3.47 26.64 1.27
N LEU A 352 3.04 25.85 2.24
CA LEU A 352 1.95 24.89 2.05
C LEU A 352 0.58 25.57 2.27
N GLU A 353 0.40 26.73 1.65
CA GLU A 353 -0.88 27.45 1.60
C GLU A 353 -1.95 26.55 0.96
N ASP A 354 -3.14 26.52 1.57
CA ASP A 354 -4.28 25.60 1.32
C ASP A 354 -4.22 24.22 2.00
N ILE A 355 -3.22 23.93 2.85
CA ILE A 355 -3.20 22.69 3.65
C ILE A 355 -4.41 22.50 4.56
N SER A 356 -5.21 23.55 4.86
CA SER A 356 -6.43 23.37 5.66
C SER A 356 -7.41 22.33 5.09
N THR A 357 -7.29 21.95 3.82
CA THR A 357 -7.96 20.77 3.25
C THR A 357 -7.03 19.55 3.11
N ASN A 358 -5.72 19.75 2.93
CA ASN A 358 -4.75 18.72 2.52
C ASN A 358 -4.02 18.03 3.67
N TYR A 359 -4.01 18.57 4.90
CA TYR A 359 -3.40 17.85 6.05
C TYR A 359 -4.08 16.48 6.26
N LYS A 360 -5.30 16.30 5.74
CA LYS A 360 -6.02 15.03 5.78
C LYS A 360 -5.42 13.97 4.87
N THR A 361 -4.73 14.36 3.81
CA THR A 361 -4.13 13.42 2.85
C THR A 361 -2.65 13.23 3.09
N LEU A 362 -1.89 14.28 3.40
CA LEU A 362 -0.45 14.15 3.58
C LEU A 362 -0.14 13.41 4.91
N GLU A 363 0.22 12.14 4.82
CA GLU A 363 0.57 11.27 5.95
C GLU A 363 2.06 11.34 6.30
N SER A 364 2.92 11.61 5.31
CA SER A 364 4.36 11.76 5.56
C SER A 364 5.06 12.82 4.70
N PHE A 365 6.07 13.47 5.26
CA PHE A 365 6.82 14.54 4.60
C PHE A 365 8.30 14.58 5.03
N TYR A 366 9.21 14.17 4.15
CA TYR A 366 10.63 14.10 4.44
C TYR A 366 11.45 14.93 3.46
N ILE A 367 12.35 15.73 4.01
CA ILE A 367 13.43 16.38 3.26
C ILE A 367 14.70 16.20 4.05
N THR A 368 15.65 15.43 3.51
CA THR A 368 16.93 15.18 4.19
C THR A 368 18.12 15.42 3.30
N ASP A 369 19.26 15.76 3.91
CA ASP A 369 20.56 15.86 3.24
C ASP A 369 20.51 16.76 1.99
N SER A 370 19.76 17.87 2.07
CA SER A 370 19.43 18.73 0.93
C SER A 370 19.84 20.18 1.19
N SER A 371 20.05 20.95 0.12
CA SER A 371 20.43 22.37 0.14
C SER A 371 19.23 23.30 0.38
N ILE A 372 18.31 22.90 1.27
CA ILE A 372 17.15 23.70 1.63
C ILE A 372 17.51 24.74 2.68
N TYR A 373 17.26 26.02 2.39
CA TYR A 373 17.66 27.13 3.25
C TYR A 373 16.47 27.96 3.76
N GLY A 374 16.77 28.89 4.65
CA GLY A 374 15.82 29.91 5.09
C GLY A 374 15.06 29.53 6.36
N SER A 375 13.76 29.84 6.38
CA SER A 375 12.88 29.59 7.52
C SER A 375 11.97 28.42 7.23
N ILE A 376 11.67 27.61 8.24
CA ILE A 376 10.54 26.68 8.12
C ILE A 376 9.24 27.51 8.16
N PRO A 377 8.36 27.40 7.15
CA PRO A 377 7.10 28.13 7.15
C PRO A 377 6.15 27.70 8.28
N GLU A 378 5.30 28.61 8.76
CA GLU A 378 4.32 28.30 9.82
C GLU A 378 3.30 27.23 9.38
N SER A 379 3.06 27.12 8.06
CA SER A 379 2.22 26.07 7.47
C SER A 379 2.70 24.65 7.81
N TYR A 380 3.99 24.46 8.10
CA TYR A 380 4.56 23.15 8.45
C TYR A 380 4.21 22.71 9.86
N CYS A 381 3.72 23.62 10.71
CA CYS A 381 3.21 23.29 12.03
C CYS A 381 1.97 22.38 11.97
N GLN A 382 1.34 22.25 10.79
CA GLN A 382 0.15 21.43 10.57
C GLN A 382 0.48 20.09 9.91
N LEU A 383 1.77 19.80 9.66
CA LEU A 383 2.18 18.52 9.09
C LEU A 383 1.85 17.34 10.02
N PRO A 384 1.63 16.14 9.44
CA PRO A 384 1.39 14.92 10.20
C PRO A 384 2.55 14.63 11.16
N LYS A 385 2.34 13.68 12.08
CA LYS A 385 3.40 13.25 13.00
C LYS A 385 4.63 12.76 12.25
N ASP A 386 4.46 12.14 11.09
CA ASP A 386 5.54 11.51 10.35
C ASP A 386 6.23 12.45 9.34
N PHE A 387 6.96 13.44 9.86
CA PHE A 387 7.75 14.36 9.03
C PHE A 387 9.21 14.43 9.47
N SER A 388 10.12 14.78 8.56
CA SER A 388 11.51 15.15 8.87
C SER A 388 12.02 16.22 7.93
N LEU A 389 12.80 17.16 8.46
CA LEU A 389 13.51 18.20 7.73
C LEU A 389 14.99 18.22 8.14
N SER A 390 15.61 17.05 8.32
CA SER A 390 16.96 16.90 8.90
C SER A 390 18.09 17.11 7.89
N ASN A 391 19.31 17.42 8.34
CA ASN A 391 20.50 17.62 7.50
C ASN A 391 20.32 18.66 6.38
N ASN A 392 19.64 19.79 6.65
CA ASN A 392 19.48 20.90 5.69
C ASN A 392 20.21 22.17 6.16
N GLU A 393 20.04 23.29 5.45
CA GLU A 393 20.59 24.61 5.78
C GLU A 393 19.54 25.56 6.41
N LEU A 394 18.56 25.00 7.12
CA LEU A 394 17.50 25.78 7.75
C LEU A 394 18.03 26.58 8.94
N SER A 395 17.57 27.83 9.06
CA SER A 395 18.09 28.82 10.00
C SER A 395 17.08 29.34 11.01
N TYR A 396 15.77 29.22 10.72
CA TYR A 396 14.70 29.70 11.57
C TYR A 396 13.61 28.64 11.76
N LEU A 397 13.15 28.51 13.01
CA LEU A 397 12.06 27.63 13.41
C LEU A 397 10.82 28.44 13.79
N PRO A 398 9.63 28.10 13.27
CA PRO A 398 8.37 28.60 13.78
C PRO A 398 8.15 28.09 15.20
N ASN A 399 7.25 28.75 15.93
CA ASN A 399 7.11 28.54 17.37
C ASN A 399 6.67 27.12 17.72
N CYS A 400 5.90 26.47 16.86
CA CYS A 400 5.44 25.09 17.04
C CYS A 400 6.60 24.10 17.25
N PHE A 401 7.72 24.24 16.53
CA PHE A 401 8.87 23.32 16.66
C PHE A 401 9.78 23.65 17.83
N LYS A 402 9.79 24.89 18.32
CA LYS A 402 10.69 25.27 19.43
C LYS A 402 10.42 24.48 20.70
N CYS A 403 9.20 23.99 20.84
CA CYS A 403 8.65 23.55 22.09
C CYS A 403 8.49 22.03 22.20
N ASP A 404 8.38 21.34 21.07
CA ASP A 404 8.36 19.89 21.03
C ASP A 404 9.79 19.31 21.06
N LEU A 405 10.09 18.50 22.08
CA LEU A 405 11.41 17.90 22.26
C LEU A 405 11.72 16.84 21.21
N GLU A 406 10.73 16.00 20.89
CA GLU A 406 10.90 14.86 19.99
C GLU A 406 11.12 15.35 18.56
N LEU A 407 10.44 16.42 18.17
CA LEU A 407 10.60 17.01 16.85
C LEU A 407 12.00 17.54 16.59
N ASN A 408 12.76 17.90 17.62
CA ASN A 408 14.17 18.28 17.42
C ASN A 408 14.94 17.17 16.71
N SER A 409 14.66 15.89 16.97
CA SER A 409 15.33 14.80 16.25
C SER A 409 14.97 14.74 14.76
N LYS A 410 13.78 15.23 14.39
CA LYS A 410 13.27 15.25 13.02
C LYS A 410 13.76 16.43 12.20
N ILE A 411 14.13 17.53 12.86
CA ILE A 411 14.66 18.74 12.22
C ILE A 411 16.17 18.92 12.47
N LEU A 412 16.86 17.98 13.10
CA LEU A 412 18.30 18.07 13.35
C LEU A 412 19.07 16.98 12.61
N PRO A 413 20.34 17.24 12.27
CA PRO A 413 21.04 18.52 12.43
C PRO A 413 20.62 19.54 11.37
N ASN A 414 20.50 20.79 11.80
CA ASN A 414 20.35 21.98 10.97
C ASN A 414 21.06 23.12 11.71
N GLY A 415 21.30 24.25 11.04
CA GLY A 415 22.01 25.42 11.60
C GLY A 415 21.23 26.20 12.68
N PHE A 416 20.25 25.60 13.36
CA PHE A 416 19.40 26.30 14.31
C PHE A 416 20.17 26.74 15.56
N TYR A 417 20.02 28.02 15.92
CA TYR A 417 20.51 28.56 17.19
C TYR A 417 19.36 28.69 18.19
N PHE A 418 19.23 27.73 19.10
CA PHE A 418 18.25 27.77 20.18
C PHE A 418 18.74 28.68 21.32
N SER A 419 18.69 30.00 21.16
CA SER A 419 19.14 30.94 22.22
C SER A 419 18.20 31.01 23.42
N SER A 420 16.90 30.80 23.20
CA SER A 420 15.88 30.75 24.24
C SER A 420 14.66 29.96 23.76
N ARG A 421 14.30 28.91 24.49
CA ARG A 421 13.05 28.17 24.27
C ARG A 421 11.91 28.92 24.96
N ASP A 422 11.40 29.96 24.31
CA ASP A 422 10.18 30.63 24.77
C ASP A 422 8.97 29.91 24.17
N CYS A 423 8.21 29.22 25.03
CA CYS A 423 6.99 28.49 24.69
C CYS A 423 5.74 29.22 25.24
N SER A 424 5.81 30.53 25.44
CA SER A 424 4.70 31.31 25.97
C SER A 424 3.53 31.51 25.00
N ASP A 425 3.71 31.24 23.70
CA ASP A 425 2.68 31.38 22.66
C ASP A 425 1.67 30.22 22.60
N TYR A 426 1.69 29.33 23.59
CA TYR A 426 0.71 28.25 23.72
C TYR A 426 -0.61 28.84 24.22
N ASN A 427 -1.62 28.84 23.37
CA ASN A 427 -2.92 29.38 23.73
C ASN A 427 -4.02 28.46 23.20
N LEU A 428 -4.67 27.76 24.13
CA LEU A 428 -5.94 27.13 23.86
C LEU A 428 -6.96 28.25 23.69
N ASN A 429 -7.33 28.57 22.45
CA ASN A 429 -8.28 29.62 22.17
C ASN A 429 -9.59 29.24 22.86
N GLN A 430 -9.90 30.01 23.91
CA GLN A 430 -11.10 29.99 24.74
C GLN A 430 -12.00 28.79 24.43
N ILE A 431 -11.89 27.72 25.24
CA ILE A 431 -12.79 26.56 25.21
C ILE A 431 -14.22 27.11 25.19
N THR A 432 -14.83 27.20 24.01
CA THR A 432 -16.16 27.80 23.85
C THR A 432 -17.24 26.92 24.50
N GLN A 433 -16.79 25.80 25.05
CA GLN A 433 -17.54 24.64 25.50
C GLN A 433 -17.29 24.30 26.98
N SER A 434 -16.76 25.22 27.79
CA SER A 434 -16.75 24.98 29.25
C SER A 434 -18.20 24.82 29.72
N ASN A 435 -18.53 23.63 30.25
CA ASN A 435 -19.88 23.17 30.62
C ASN A 435 -20.78 22.67 29.47
N THR A 436 -20.23 22.06 28.42
CA THR A 436 -21.05 21.28 27.48
C THR A 436 -21.73 20.11 28.19
N THR A 437 -22.98 19.85 27.80
CA THR A 437 -23.76 18.71 28.26
C THR A 437 -23.90 17.71 27.11
N PHE A 438 -23.62 16.44 27.39
CA PHE A 438 -23.66 15.34 26.42
C PHE A 438 -24.81 14.39 26.71
N SER A 439 -25.29 13.66 25.71
CA SER A 439 -26.27 12.60 25.97
C SER A 439 -25.60 11.45 26.72
N THR A 440 -26.28 10.90 27.72
CA THR A 440 -25.77 9.72 28.44
C THR A 440 -25.69 8.48 27.55
N LYS A 441 -26.44 8.45 26.44
CA LYS A 441 -26.51 7.31 25.51
C LYS A 441 -25.38 7.28 24.50
N THR A 442 -25.05 8.42 23.92
CA THR A 442 -24.10 8.53 22.79
C THR A 442 -22.80 9.24 23.15
N GLY A 443 -22.76 9.96 24.28
CA GLY A 443 -21.66 10.88 24.55
C GLY A 443 -21.66 12.05 23.56
N GLY A 444 -20.48 12.45 23.10
CA GLY A 444 -20.30 13.47 22.07
C GLY A 444 -18.85 13.87 21.87
N ASN A 445 -18.60 14.97 21.18
CA ASN A 445 -17.25 15.44 20.85
C ASN A 445 -16.99 16.81 21.47
N LEU A 446 -15.84 16.96 22.13
CA LEU A 446 -15.28 18.26 22.49
C LEU A 446 -14.20 18.62 21.47
N GLN A 447 -14.46 19.66 20.68
CA GLN A 447 -13.50 20.20 19.73
C GLN A 447 -12.75 21.36 20.37
N PHE A 448 -11.43 21.33 20.26
CA PHE A 448 -10.53 22.33 20.82
C PHE A 448 -9.79 23.01 19.70
N ASN A 449 -9.75 24.34 19.75
CA ASN A 449 -9.02 25.15 18.80
C ASN A 449 -7.98 25.99 19.54
N GLY A 450 -6.84 26.23 18.93
CA GLY A 450 -5.76 26.97 19.57
C GLY A 450 -4.58 27.24 18.67
N THR A 451 -3.52 27.76 19.27
CA THR A 451 -2.23 27.97 18.63
C THR A 451 -1.18 27.19 19.40
N ASN A 452 -0.35 26.47 18.65
CA ASN A 452 0.72 25.66 19.22
C ASN A 452 0.23 24.57 20.17
N LEU A 453 -0.82 23.82 19.83
CA LEU A 453 -1.36 22.76 20.72
C LEU A 453 -0.45 21.53 20.88
N GLY A 454 0.57 21.39 20.03
CA GLY A 454 1.43 20.21 19.93
C GLY A 454 0.90 19.14 18.98
N TRP A 455 1.64 18.04 18.86
CA TRP A 455 1.29 16.88 18.04
C TRP A 455 0.77 15.70 18.85
N GLU A 456 0.97 15.71 20.16
CA GLU A 456 0.38 14.75 21.07
C GLU A 456 -0.29 15.48 22.24
N TYR A 457 -1.26 14.79 22.81
CA TYR A 457 -1.95 15.20 24.01
C TYR A 457 -2.46 13.94 24.70
N SER A 458 -2.65 14.02 26.00
CA SER A 458 -3.27 12.95 26.79
C SER A 458 -4.49 13.48 27.51
N PHE A 459 -5.54 12.68 27.56
CA PHE A 459 -6.80 13.02 28.20
C PHE A 459 -7.18 11.96 29.24
N GLY A 460 -6.52 12.05 30.41
CA GLY A 460 -6.68 11.05 31.46
C GLY A 460 -6.37 9.61 31.00
N ASP A 461 -7.00 8.64 31.65
CA ASP A 461 -6.50 7.25 31.65
C ASP A 461 -7.11 6.32 30.58
N SER A 462 -8.09 6.73 29.75
CA SER A 462 -8.82 5.71 28.94
C SER A 462 -9.68 6.19 27.76
N GLU A 463 -9.47 7.38 27.18
CA GLU A 463 -10.38 7.91 26.14
C GLU A 463 -9.70 7.96 24.75
N SER A 464 -10.44 7.50 23.72
CA SER A 464 -10.02 7.62 22.33
C SER A 464 -10.09 9.08 21.91
N HIS A 465 -9.02 9.56 21.31
CA HIS A 465 -8.91 10.93 20.84
C HIS A 465 -8.39 10.93 19.41
N SER A 466 -8.80 11.93 18.63
CA SER A 466 -8.38 12.09 17.24
C SER A 466 -7.86 13.51 17.04
N LEU A 467 -6.61 13.61 16.60
CA LEU A 467 -6.05 14.88 16.13
C LEU A 467 -6.72 15.21 14.79
N GLU A 468 -7.47 16.31 14.73
CA GLU A 468 -8.11 16.74 13.49
C GLU A 468 -7.14 17.57 12.66
N ILE A 469 -6.48 18.56 13.26
CA ILE A 469 -5.45 19.39 12.63
C ILE A 469 -4.26 19.50 13.56
N PRO A 470 -3.08 18.95 13.20
CA PRO A 470 -1.89 19.05 14.04
C PRO A 470 -1.63 20.48 14.53
N ASN A 471 -1.31 20.59 15.81
CA ASN A 471 -0.93 21.85 16.47
C ASN A 471 -2.01 22.96 16.52
N LYS A 472 -3.21 22.75 15.95
CA LYS A 472 -4.26 23.77 15.84
C LYS A 472 -5.61 23.31 16.36
N GLU A 473 -6.01 22.09 16.05
CA GLU A 473 -7.33 21.57 16.36
C GLU A 473 -7.30 20.08 16.71
N PHE A 474 -7.97 19.71 17.79
CA PHE A 474 -8.15 18.31 18.15
C PHE A 474 -9.53 18.06 18.73
N THR A 475 -10.00 16.83 18.57
CA THR A 475 -11.29 16.40 19.07
C THR A 475 -11.12 15.27 20.08
N ILE A 476 -11.71 15.47 21.24
CA ILE A 476 -11.84 14.44 22.27
C ILE A 476 -13.23 13.84 22.15
N THR A 477 -13.30 12.52 21.97
CA THR A 477 -14.58 11.80 22.01
C THR A 477 -14.93 11.52 23.46
N ILE A 478 -15.97 12.16 23.94
CA ILE A 478 -16.57 11.88 25.25
C ILE A 478 -17.45 10.63 25.10
N PRO A 479 -17.17 9.55 25.83
CA PRO A 479 -17.95 8.32 25.73
C PRO A 479 -19.37 8.52 26.27
N LYS A 480 -20.21 7.49 26.12
CA LYS A 480 -21.45 7.38 26.89
C LYS A 480 -21.13 7.32 28.39
N GLY A 481 -22.03 7.83 29.24
CA GLY A 481 -21.80 7.88 30.68
C GLY A 481 -22.82 8.74 31.42
N VAL A 482 -22.56 8.96 32.72
CA VAL A 482 -23.42 9.74 33.61
C VAL A 482 -22.59 10.62 34.54
N GLY A 483 -23.19 11.71 35.03
CA GLY A 483 -22.57 12.58 36.02
C GLY A 483 -22.57 14.06 35.64
N LYS A 484 -22.22 14.90 36.62
CA LYS A 484 -22.17 16.35 36.50
C LYS A 484 -20.78 16.85 36.85
N ASN A 485 -20.33 17.89 36.17
CA ASN A 485 -19.05 18.57 36.43
C ASN A 485 -17.85 17.60 36.48
N ILE A 486 -17.84 16.61 35.57
CA ILE A 486 -16.73 15.66 35.44
C ILE A 486 -15.50 16.43 35.01
N LYS A 487 -14.45 16.37 35.83
CA LYS A 487 -13.18 17.05 35.59
C LYS A 487 -12.15 16.06 35.09
N LYS A 488 -11.54 16.36 33.95
CA LYS A 488 -10.44 15.60 33.37
C LYS A 488 -9.26 16.53 33.12
N GLN A 489 -8.06 16.01 33.33
CA GLN A 489 -6.84 16.72 32.98
C GLN A 489 -6.52 16.43 31.51
N LEU A 490 -6.38 17.48 30.74
CA LEU A 490 -5.78 17.47 29.43
C LEU A 490 -4.34 17.93 29.58
N THR A 491 -3.40 17.07 29.22
CA THR A 491 -1.99 17.41 29.19
C THR A 491 -1.54 17.51 27.73
N LEU A 492 -1.14 18.70 27.31
CA LEU A 492 -0.54 18.95 25.99
C LEU A 492 0.97 18.65 26.01
N ASN A 493 1.62 18.49 24.84
CA ASN A 493 3.06 18.15 24.70
C ASN A 493 4.04 18.95 25.58
N ASN A 494 3.66 20.17 25.98
CA ASN A 494 4.48 21.03 26.84
C ASN A 494 4.21 20.88 28.34
N HIS A 495 3.51 19.84 28.77
CA HIS A 495 3.05 19.68 30.15
C HIS A 495 2.10 20.80 30.62
N ILE A 496 1.45 21.49 29.68
CA ILE A 496 0.36 22.40 29.99
C ILE A 496 -0.83 21.52 30.37
N ASN A 497 -1.28 21.67 31.62
CA ASN A 497 -2.40 20.93 32.17
C ASN A 497 -3.63 21.83 32.19
N GLU A 498 -4.59 21.53 31.34
CA GLU A 498 -5.89 22.17 31.32
C GLU A 498 -6.92 21.26 31.98
N THR A 499 -7.79 21.84 32.81
CA THR A 499 -8.89 21.08 33.41
C THR A 499 -10.15 21.27 32.59
N ILE A 500 -10.51 20.24 31.83
CA ILE A 500 -11.77 20.23 31.09
C ILE A 500 -12.87 19.77 32.05
N THR A 501 -13.99 20.51 32.03
CA THR A 501 -15.19 20.17 32.80
C THR A 501 -16.37 19.97 31.84
N TYR A 502 -16.97 18.80 31.87
CA TYR A 502 -18.18 18.48 31.12
C TYR A 502 -19.25 17.83 32.01
N SER A 503 -20.47 17.75 31.52
CA SER A 503 -21.57 17.03 32.19
C SER A 503 -22.33 16.19 31.19
N TYR A 504 -23.13 15.25 31.68
CA TYR A 504 -24.17 14.64 30.87
C TYR A 504 -25.51 15.35 31.08
N ASN A 505 -26.47 15.14 30.19
CA ASN A 505 -27.83 15.57 30.35
C ASN A 505 -28.46 14.89 31.56
N ALA A 506 -29.25 15.64 32.32
CA ALA A 506 -30.07 15.05 33.36
C ALA A 506 -31.14 14.15 32.72
N PRO A 507 -31.47 13.01 33.34
CA PRO A 507 -32.51 12.13 32.83
C PRO A 507 -33.83 12.89 32.69
N THR A 508 -34.60 12.64 31.63
CA THR A 508 -35.92 13.26 31.45
C THR A 508 -36.98 12.18 31.34
N ILE A 509 -37.98 12.22 32.21
CA ILE A 509 -39.16 11.37 32.12
C ILE A 509 -40.19 12.06 31.23
N THR A 510 -40.59 11.41 30.14
CA THR A 510 -41.60 11.93 29.22
C THR A 510 -42.99 11.38 29.52
N SER A 511 -43.08 10.11 29.88
CA SER A 511 -44.34 9.44 30.21
C SER A 511 -44.10 8.13 30.98
N TYR A 512 -45.17 7.51 31.44
CA TYR A 512 -45.15 6.20 32.06
C TYR A 512 -46.35 5.39 31.57
N ASP A 513 -46.23 4.06 31.65
CA ASP A 513 -47.32 3.12 31.40
C ASP A 513 -47.24 1.95 32.39
N VAL A 514 -48.36 1.28 32.61
CA VAL A 514 -48.44 0.07 33.44
C VAL A 514 -49.02 -1.04 32.58
N ILE A 515 -48.20 -2.01 32.24
CA ILE A 515 -48.62 -3.18 31.46
C ILE A 515 -48.64 -4.43 32.34
N GLU A 516 -49.43 -5.42 31.94
CA GLU A 516 -49.47 -6.72 32.62
C GLU A 516 -48.66 -7.74 31.83
N ILE A 517 -47.61 -8.29 32.46
CA ILE A 517 -46.78 -9.36 31.88
C ILE A 517 -46.94 -10.58 32.79
N ASN A 518 -47.53 -11.65 32.27
CA ASN A 518 -47.73 -12.92 32.99
C ASN A 518 -48.49 -12.78 34.33
N GLY A 519 -49.40 -11.81 34.45
CA GLY A 519 -50.16 -11.55 35.67
C GLY A 519 -49.52 -10.52 36.61
N ASP A 520 -48.28 -10.11 36.34
CA ASP A 520 -47.58 -9.09 37.11
C ASP A 520 -47.70 -7.73 36.43
N SER A 521 -48.05 -6.69 37.20
CA SER A 521 -48.09 -5.31 36.71
C SER A 521 -46.66 -4.73 36.67
N VAL A 522 -46.16 -4.46 35.48
CA VAL A 522 -44.84 -3.86 35.23
C VAL A 522 -45.01 -2.40 34.90
N LEU A 523 -44.32 -1.54 35.67
CA LEU A 523 -44.25 -0.11 35.41
C LEU A 523 -43.14 0.15 34.37
N ILE A 524 -43.52 0.73 33.24
CA ILE A 524 -42.61 1.19 32.18
C ILE A 524 -42.50 2.71 32.27
N ILE A 525 -41.26 3.21 32.27
CA ILE A 525 -40.99 4.63 32.22
C ILE A 525 -40.33 4.96 30.89
N TYR A 526 -40.90 5.91 30.16
CA TYR A 526 -40.35 6.44 28.93
C TYR A 526 -39.60 7.74 29.21
N GLY A 527 -38.48 7.94 28.53
CA GLY A 527 -37.66 9.12 28.76
C GLY A 527 -36.40 9.19 27.93
N SER A 528 -35.47 10.06 28.33
CA SER A 528 -34.15 10.17 27.73
C SER A 528 -33.08 10.31 28.81
N ASP A 529 -31.84 10.11 28.40
CA ASP A 529 -30.65 10.38 29.21
C ASP A 529 -30.59 9.63 30.56
N PHE A 530 -31.13 8.40 30.61
CA PHE A 530 -30.95 7.47 31.72
C PHE A 530 -29.52 6.92 31.77
N ASP A 531 -29.15 6.25 32.85
CA ASP A 531 -27.96 5.40 32.85
C ASP A 531 -28.25 4.14 32.03
N TYR A 532 -27.49 3.94 30.95
CA TYR A 532 -27.64 2.77 30.08
C TYR A 532 -26.72 1.61 30.47
N ASP A 533 -25.74 1.87 31.33
CA ASP A 533 -24.74 0.88 31.76
C ASP A 533 -24.98 0.42 33.20
N ASN A 534 -25.76 1.16 33.99
CA ASN A 534 -26.08 0.82 35.39
C ASN A 534 -27.57 0.90 35.72
N VAL A 535 -27.92 0.42 36.92
CA VAL A 535 -29.25 0.57 37.52
C VAL A 535 -29.59 2.03 37.80
N ASN A 536 -30.78 2.44 37.38
CA ASN A 536 -31.34 3.76 37.64
C ASN A 536 -32.14 3.73 38.95
N LEU A 537 -31.93 4.71 39.85
CA LEU A 537 -32.67 4.80 41.10
C LEU A 537 -33.91 5.70 40.93
N ALA A 538 -35.09 5.10 41.01
CA ALA A 538 -36.37 5.79 41.05
C ALA A 538 -36.79 6.10 42.49
N ILE A 539 -37.28 7.31 42.73
CA ILE A 539 -37.78 7.75 44.03
C ILE A 539 -39.24 8.18 43.89
N PHE A 540 -40.10 7.52 44.66
CA PHE A 540 -41.54 7.76 44.71
C PHE A 540 -41.88 8.42 46.03
N THR A 541 -42.38 9.65 46.01
CA THR A 541 -42.81 10.36 47.23
C THR A 541 -44.32 10.56 47.20
N GLU A 542 -45.03 10.08 48.21
CA GLU A 542 -46.48 10.25 48.31
C GLU A 542 -46.82 11.73 48.45
N LYS A 543 -47.63 12.28 47.55
CA LYS A 543 -47.90 13.74 47.47
C LYS A 543 -48.55 14.30 48.75
N GLU A 544 -49.36 13.49 49.44
CA GLU A 544 -50.04 13.86 50.68
C GLU A 544 -49.20 13.62 51.95
N SER A 545 -48.13 12.84 51.85
CA SER A 545 -47.28 12.46 52.99
C SER A 545 -45.82 12.71 52.64
N SER A 546 -45.37 13.94 52.87
CA SER A 546 -44.00 14.39 52.57
C SER A 546 -42.88 13.55 53.22
N ASN A 547 -43.21 12.68 54.18
CA ASN A 547 -42.25 11.89 54.94
C ASN A 547 -42.09 10.43 54.47
N LYS A 548 -42.80 10.00 53.41
CA LYS A 548 -42.70 8.62 52.91
C LYS A 548 -42.23 8.60 51.46
N SER A 549 -40.94 8.29 51.28
CA SER A 549 -40.34 8.03 49.97
C SER A 549 -40.00 6.55 49.83
N LEU A 550 -40.37 5.95 48.70
CA LEU A 550 -40.00 4.59 48.31
C LEU A 550 -38.92 4.67 47.24
N LYS A 551 -37.94 3.77 47.31
CA LYS A 551 -36.78 3.71 46.41
C LYS A 551 -36.79 2.40 45.65
N PHE A 552 -36.68 2.44 44.33
CA PHE A 552 -36.66 1.26 43.47
C PHE A 552 -35.55 1.37 42.42
N TYR A 553 -34.97 0.24 42.05
CA TYR A 553 -33.95 0.16 41.00
C TYR A 553 -34.61 -0.29 39.69
N PHE A 554 -34.23 0.37 38.60
CA PHE A 554 -34.67 0.08 37.24
C PHE A 554 -33.43 -0.31 36.44
N GLU A 555 -33.39 -1.53 35.89
CA GLU A 555 -32.36 -1.90 34.91
C GLU A 555 -32.84 -1.53 33.52
N ASN A 556 -31.88 -1.19 32.67
CA ASN A 556 -32.15 -0.90 31.28
C ASN A 556 -32.45 -2.21 30.54
N GLN A 557 -33.51 -2.21 29.73
CA GLN A 557 -33.69 -3.25 28.72
C GLN A 557 -33.06 -2.68 27.45
N GLN A 558 -32.12 -3.41 26.85
CA GLN A 558 -31.20 -2.94 25.81
C GLN A 558 -31.87 -2.52 24.47
N ASP A 559 -33.18 -2.31 24.45
CA ASP A 559 -33.97 -2.08 23.25
C ASP A 559 -34.01 -0.61 22.80
N LYS A 560 -34.07 -0.44 21.48
CA LYS A 560 -33.93 0.79 20.69
C LYS A 560 -34.84 1.98 21.07
N ASN A 561 -35.79 1.80 22.00
CA ASN A 561 -36.97 2.67 22.15
C ASN A 561 -36.94 3.64 23.35
N ASN A 562 -35.77 3.90 23.96
CA ASN A 562 -35.60 4.91 25.02
C ASN A 562 -36.61 4.76 26.19
N TYR A 563 -36.78 3.55 26.71
CA TYR A 563 -37.54 3.30 27.94
C TYR A 563 -36.73 2.45 28.93
N ILE A 564 -37.05 2.58 30.21
CA ILE A 564 -36.54 1.72 31.27
C ILE A 564 -37.70 1.00 31.95
N THR A 565 -37.50 -0.26 32.31
CA THR A 565 -38.51 -1.08 32.97
C THR A 565 -38.08 -1.42 34.39
N SER A 566 -39.01 -1.49 35.34
CA SER A 566 -38.64 -1.97 36.67
C SER A 566 -38.25 -3.44 36.61
N THR A 567 -37.09 -3.82 37.14
CA THR A 567 -36.70 -5.24 37.26
C THR A 567 -37.51 -6.02 38.28
N ILE A 568 -38.16 -5.30 39.19
CA ILE A 568 -38.88 -5.88 40.31
C ILE A 568 -40.36 -5.84 39.98
N ALA A 569 -40.97 -7.01 39.77
CA ALA A 569 -42.43 -7.21 39.59
C ALA A 569 -43.30 -6.61 40.74
N ASN A 570 -42.68 -6.09 41.80
CA ASN A 570 -43.33 -5.60 43.01
C ASN A 570 -43.26 -4.07 43.20
N VAL A 571 -42.82 -3.26 42.23
CA VAL A 571 -42.95 -1.79 42.40
C VAL A 571 -44.41 -1.43 42.63
N TYR A 572 -45.31 -2.00 41.83
CA TYR A 572 -46.74 -1.77 41.91
C TYR A 572 -47.36 -2.28 43.22
N SER A 573 -46.94 -3.45 43.73
CA SER A 573 -47.47 -4.03 44.98
C SER A 573 -47.09 -3.24 46.23
N ASN A 574 -46.02 -2.44 46.16
CA ASN A 574 -45.56 -1.60 47.27
C ASN A 574 -46.22 -0.20 47.27
N LEU A 575 -46.91 0.16 46.21
CA LEU A 575 -47.60 1.43 46.07
C LEU A 575 -49.07 1.25 46.49
N VAL A 576 -49.57 2.19 47.28
CA VAL A 576 -50.93 2.16 47.80
C VAL A 576 -51.87 2.60 46.69
N SER A 577 -52.88 1.78 46.38
CA SER A 577 -53.91 2.11 45.39
C SER A 577 -54.57 3.45 45.72
N ASP A 578 -54.92 4.20 44.67
CA ASP A 578 -55.66 5.47 44.74
C ASP A 578 -54.88 6.60 45.43
N LYS A 579 -53.54 6.46 45.47
CA LYS A 579 -52.62 7.53 45.88
C LYS A 579 -51.88 8.11 44.67
N ILE A 580 -51.56 9.40 44.79
CA ILE A 580 -50.74 10.14 43.82
C ILE A 580 -49.31 10.19 44.36
N TYR A 581 -48.37 9.73 43.54
CA TYR A 581 -46.95 9.75 43.83
C TYR A 581 -46.22 10.73 42.91
N GLN A 582 -45.28 11.47 43.48
CA GLN A 582 -44.26 12.20 42.73
C GLN A 582 -43.10 11.26 42.43
N LEU A 583 -42.83 11.03 41.15
CA LEU A 583 -41.74 10.18 40.67
C LEU A 583 -40.65 11.02 40.05
N TYR A 584 -39.40 10.75 40.44
CA TYR A 584 -38.21 11.23 39.75
C TYR A 584 -37.09 10.18 39.81
N PHE A 585 -36.13 10.27 38.89
CA PHE A 585 -34.93 9.44 38.86
C PHE A 585 -33.71 10.23 39.33
N THR A 586 -32.77 9.52 39.96
CA THR A 586 -31.41 10.00 40.18
C THR A 586 -30.44 9.15 39.36
N VAL A 587 -29.74 9.80 38.43
CA VAL A 587 -28.74 9.19 37.55
C VAL A 587 -27.40 9.89 37.80
N GLY A 588 -26.45 9.15 38.38
CA GLY A 588 -25.26 9.74 38.99
C GLY A 588 -25.64 10.75 40.08
N GLU A 589 -25.27 12.02 39.88
CA GLU A 589 -25.60 13.14 40.77
C GLU A 589 -26.72 14.05 40.23
N GLN A 590 -27.41 13.61 39.18
CA GLN A 590 -28.42 14.41 38.49
C GLN A 590 -29.82 13.88 38.77
N GLN A 591 -30.77 14.80 38.89
CA GLN A 591 -32.17 14.48 39.14
C GLN A 591 -32.99 14.74 37.87
N SER A 592 -33.92 13.86 37.55
CA SER A 592 -34.88 14.10 36.47
C SER A 592 -35.90 15.16 36.83
N ASN A 593 -36.69 15.56 35.82
CA ASN A 593 -38.00 16.17 36.09
C ASN A 593 -38.87 15.24 36.96
N THR A 594 -39.75 15.84 37.75
CA THR A 594 -40.72 15.11 38.56
C THR A 594 -42.03 14.99 37.79
N ILE A 595 -42.58 13.78 37.70
CA ILE A 595 -43.92 13.55 37.17
C ILE A 595 -44.86 13.05 38.27
N GLU A 596 -46.16 13.26 38.10
CA GLU A 596 -47.16 12.68 38.97
C GLU A 596 -47.70 11.40 38.35
N ILE A 597 -47.65 10.32 39.12
CA ILE A 597 -48.22 9.04 38.73
C ILE A 597 -49.41 8.73 39.65
N SER A 598 -50.50 8.27 39.05
CA SER A 598 -51.68 7.82 39.78
C SER A 598 -51.81 6.32 39.60
N ILE A 599 -51.79 5.59 40.70
CA ILE A 599 -51.84 4.13 40.67
C ILE A 599 -53.25 3.71 41.03
N THR A 600 -54.04 3.42 39.99
CA THR A 600 -55.38 2.87 40.16
C THR A 600 -55.27 1.37 39.98
N LYS A 601 -55.50 0.59 41.04
CA LYS A 601 -55.47 -0.88 40.92
C LYS A 601 -56.52 -1.29 39.88
N PRO A 602 -56.17 -2.11 38.87
CA PRO A 602 -57.18 -2.61 37.94
C PRO A 602 -58.29 -3.28 38.75
N THR A 603 -59.48 -2.71 38.68
CA THR A 603 -60.64 -3.25 39.37
C THR A 603 -60.93 -4.57 38.69
N SER A 604 -60.69 -5.68 39.38
CA SER A 604 -61.01 -7.01 38.86
C SER A 604 -62.48 -7.00 38.46
N SER A 605 -62.77 -6.92 37.17
CA SER A 605 -64.12 -7.09 36.65
C SER A 605 -64.54 -8.48 37.07
N SER A 606 -65.39 -8.55 38.09
CA SER A 606 -66.04 -9.78 38.48
C SER A 606 -66.89 -10.22 37.30
N ASN A 607 -66.46 -11.30 36.65
CA ASN A 607 -67.31 -12.09 35.77
C ASN A 607 -68.45 -12.67 36.62
N ASP A 608 -69.45 -11.86 36.94
CA ASP A 608 -70.70 -12.34 37.51
C ASP A 608 -71.63 -12.74 36.37
N SER A 609 -71.50 -14.01 36.02
CA SER A 609 -72.37 -14.75 35.12
C SER A 609 -73.75 -14.94 35.75
N SER A 610 -74.80 -14.29 35.24
CA SER A 610 -76.13 -14.93 35.17
C SER A 610 -77.08 -14.28 34.16
N SER A 611 -77.52 -15.13 33.23
CA SER A 611 -78.81 -15.18 32.54
C SER A 611 -79.76 -13.98 32.64
N ASP A 612 -80.18 -13.41 31.50
CA ASP A 612 -81.51 -13.73 31.00
C ASP A 612 -81.78 -13.32 29.54
N VAL A 613 -82.60 -14.16 28.94
CA VAL A 613 -83.07 -14.20 27.55
C VAL A 613 -83.97 -13.01 27.21
N SER A 614 -83.77 -12.35 26.06
CA SER A 614 -84.84 -12.14 25.07
C SER A 614 -84.40 -11.33 23.84
N SER A 615 -84.77 -11.91 22.70
CA SER A 615 -84.85 -11.36 21.35
C SER A 615 -85.35 -9.92 21.26
N ASN A 616 -84.68 -9.08 20.45
CA ASN A 616 -85.38 -8.43 19.33
C ASN A 616 -84.45 -7.84 18.27
N SER A 617 -84.89 -8.05 17.03
CA SER A 617 -84.32 -7.66 15.75
C SER A 617 -84.54 -6.19 15.40
N SER A 618 -83.52 -5.51 14.86
CA SER A 618 -83.63 -4.42 13.86
C SER A 618 -82.21 -3.99 13.44
N LYS A 619 -81.71 -4.44 12.28
CA LYS A 619 -81.65 -3.69 11.00
C LYS A 619 -81.02 -2.29 11.09
N ASN A 620 -79.80 -2.19 10.56
CA ASN A 620 -79.24 -1.17 9.64
C ASN A 620 -77.72 -1.45 9.61
N ARG A 621 -77.13 -2.08 8.56
CA ARG A 621 -76.82 -1.49 7.25
C ARG A 621 -76.50 0.00 7.37
N ASP A 622 -75.22 0.31 7.49
CA ASP A 622 -74.59 1.30 6.62
C ASP A 622 -73.13 0.93 6.41
N SER A 623 -72.88 0.57 5.16
CA SER A 623 -71.61 0.54 4.46
C SER A 623 -70.99 1.94 4.45
N SER A 624 -69.72 2.04 4.84
CA SER A 624 -68.85 3.08 4.30
C SER A 624 -67.53 2.42 3.97
N ASP A 625 -67.48 1.96 2.72
CA ASP A 625 -66.27 1.77 1.96
C ASP A 625 -65.38 3.01 2.10
N SER A 626 -64.12 2.80 2.43
CA SER A 626 -63.07 3.74 2.09
C SER A 626 -61.83 2.90 1.83
N ASP A 627 -61.82 2.38 0.60
CA ASP A 627 -60.61 2.08 -0.15
C ASP A 627 -59.67 3.28 -0.08
N SER A 628 -58.45 3.05 0.39
CA SER A 628 -57.33 3.89 0.01
C SER A 628 -56.12 2.98 -0.09
N ASP A 629 -56.06 2.34 -1.25
CA ASP A 629 -54.83 1.86 -1.85
C ASP A 629 -53.82 3.01 -1.89
N SER A 630 -52.67 2.80 -1.26
CA SER A 630 -51.46 3.51 -1.63
C SER A 630 -50.31 2.54 -1.46
N ASP A 631 -50.17 1.71 -2.48
CA ASP A 631 -48.95 1.01 -2.84
C ASP A 631 -47.83 2.05 -2.97
N SER A 632 -46.81 1.94 -2.14
CA SER A 632 -45.50 2.46 -2.46
C SER A 632 -44.49 1.41 -2.03
N ASP A 633 -44.37 0.42 -2.90
CA ASP A 633 -43.24 -0.49 -2.99
C ASP A 633 -41.98 0.35 -3.17
N SER A 634 -41.13 0.38 -2.14
CA SER A 634 -39.72 0.67 -2.32
C SER A 634 -38.96 -0.39 -1.55
N ASP A 635 -38.91 -1.56 -2.18
CA ASP A 635 -37.93 -2.60 -1.94
C ASP A 635 -36.55 -2.00 -2.17
N SER A 636 -35.82 -1.74 -1.09
CA SER A 636 -34.37 -1.64 -1.15
C SER A 636 -33.84 -2.61 -0.13
N ASP A 637 -33.79 -3.87 -0.55
CA ASP A 637 -33.05 -4.97 0.07
C ASP A 637 -31.59 -4.53 0.25
N SER A 638 -31.25 -4.13 1.46
CA SER A 638 -29.86 -3.99 1.91
C SER A 638 -29.43 -5.31 2.55
N ASP A 639 -29.40 -6.37 1.74
CA ASP A 639 -28.75 -7.63 2.08
C ASP A 639 -27.34 -7.58 1.50
N SER A 640 -26.37 -7.20 2.32
CA SER A 640 -24.99 -7.58 2.10
C SER A 640 -24.30 -7.73 3.46
N ASP A 641 -24.72 -8.78 4.16
CA ASP A 641 -23.86 -9.51 5.09
C ASP A 641 -22.66 -10.03 4.29
N SER A 642 -21.49 -9.46 4.53
CA SER A 642 -20.24 -10.13 4.22
C SER A 642 -19.30 -9.96 5.41
N ASP A 643 -19.64 -10.66 6.48
CA ASP A 643 -18.67 -11.20 7.42
C ASP A 643 -17.76 -12.14 6.64
N SER A 644 -16.57 -11.64 6.27
CA SER A 644 -15.46 -12.49 5.89
C SER A 644 -14.26 -12.10 6.72
N ASP A 645 -14.33 -12.51 7.99
CA ASP A 645 -13.17 -12.86 8.80
C ASP A 645 -12.44 -14.00 8.07
N SER A 646 -11.46 -13.65 7.25
CA SER A 646 -10.43 -14.58 6.82
C SER A 646 -9.10 -14.07 7.31
N ASP A 647 -8.86 -14.29 8.61
CA ASP A 647 -7.54 -14.51 9.19
C ASP A 647 -6.94 -15.72 8.48
N SER A 648 -6.31 -15.49 7.33
CA SER A 648 -5.34 -16.43 6.77
C SER A 648 -3.96 -15.87 7.03
N ASP A 649 -3.48 -16.15 8.25
CA ASP A 649 -2.07 -16.31 8.57
C ASP A 649 -1.49 -17.40 7.66
N SER A 650 -1.25 -17.09 6.39
CA SER A 650 -0.39 -17.88 5.55
C SER A 650 1.03 -17.42 5.83
N ASP A 651 1.56 -17.92 6.95
CA ASP A 651 2.98 -18.19 7.15
C ASP A 651 3.49 -18.88 5.88
N SER A 652 3.99 -18.05 4.98
CA SER A 652 4.64 -18.51 3.77
C SER A 652 6.02 -18.96 4.22
N ASP A 653 6.04 -20.16 4.81
CA ASP A 653 7.22 -21.02 4.88
C ASP A 653 7.73 -21.15 3.45
N SER A 654 8.59 -20.20 3.06
CA SER A 654 9.52 -20.39 1.97
C SER A 654 10.48 -21.47 2.44
N SER A 655 10.00 -22.71 2.35
CA SER A 655 10.85 -23.87 2.27
C SER A 655 11.67 -23.69 1.01
N GLU A 656 12.78 -22.95 1.12
CA GLU A 656 13.84 -22.95 0.15
C GLU A 656 14.11 -24.42 -0.16
N LYS A 657 13.70 -24.84 -1.36
CA LYS A 657 14.10 -26.11 -1.93
C LYS A 657 15.61 -26.19 -1.69
N PRO A 658 16.10 -27.14 -0.89
CA PRO A 658 17.50 -27.19 -0.54
C PRO A 658 18.28 -27.23 -1.85
N SER A 659 19.00 -26.15 -2.12
CA SER A 659 19.92 -26.08 -3.24
C SER A 659 20.82 -27.31 -3.15
N SER A 660 21.11 -27.92 -4.29
CA SER A 660 21.88 -29.16 -4.41
C SER A 660 23.22 -29.13 -3.64
N SER A 661 23.72 -27.93 -3.32
CA SER A 661 24.82 -27.67 -2.38
C SER A 661 24.65 -28.29 -0.98
N SER A 662 23.46 -28.22 -0.38
CA SER A 662 23.23 -28.71 0.99
C SER A 662 23.30 -30.24 1.11
N LYS A 663 22.85 -30.97 0.07
CA LYS A 663 22.99 -32.43 0.00
C LYS A 663 24.47 -32.83 -0.06
N LEU A 664 25.29 -32.09 -0.80
CA LEU A 664 26.72 -32.35 -0.88
C LEU A 664 27.42 -32.09 0.46
N SER A 665 27.06 -31.02 1.17
CA SER A 665 27.57 -30.71 2.52
C SER A 665 27.21 -31.79 3.55
N LEU A 666 25.97 -32.27 3.54
CA LEU A 666 25.54 -33.37 4.42
C LEU A 666 26.27 -34.68 4.09
N PHE A 667 26.50 -34.96 2.80
CA PHE A 667 27.24 -36.14 2.36
C PHE A 667 28.72 -36.08 2.77
N ILE A 668 29.35 -34.90 2.66
CA ILE A 668 30.74 -34.69 3.09
C ILE A 668 30.83 -34.81 4.62
N SER A 669 29.93 -34.21 5.38
CA SER A 669 29.96 -34.25 6.85
C SER A 669 29.73 -35.66 7.41
N ILE A 670 28.79 -36.43 6.86
CA ILE A 670 28.57 -37.84 7.24
C ILE A 670 29.81 -38.68 6.93
N ASN A 671 30.41 -38.53 5.74
CA ASN A 671 31.61 -39.29 5.39
C ASN A 671 32.81 -38.90 6.25
N THR A 672 32.95 -37.62 6.60
CA THR A 672 34.04 -37.14 7.48
C THR A 672 33.86 -37.67 8.90
N PHE A 673 32.62 -37.71 9.40
CA PHE A 673 32.30 -38.25 10.72
C PHE A 673 32.53 -39.77 10.80
N ILE A 674 32.12 -40.52 9.79
CA ILE A 674 32.40 -41.96 9.67
C ILE A 674 33.92 -42.18 9.61
N PHE A 675 34.66 -41.36 8.86
CA PHE A 675 36.12 -41.45 8.78
C PHE A 675 36.80 -41.17 10.13
N MET A 676 36.31 -40.19 10.90
CA MET A 676 36.78 -39.90 12.26
C MET A 676 36.53 -41.07 13.22
N ILE A 677 35.34 -41.68 13.17
CA ILE A 677 35.03 -42.87 14.00
C ILE A 677 35.96 -44.03 13.63
N ILE A 678 36.26 -44.23 12.35
CA ILE A 678 37.16 -45.29 11.88
C ILE A 678 38.62 -45.00 12.25
N LEU A 679 39.03 -43.73 12.36
CA LEU A 679 40.36 -43.36 12.85
C LEU A 679 40.52 -43.53 14.37
N LEU A 680 39.42 -43.41 15.11
CA LEU A 680 39.37 -43.59 16.56
C LEU A 680 39.28 -45.07 16.99
N LEU A 681 38.86 -45.97 16.09
CA LEU A 681 38.79 -47.44 16.28
C LEU A 681 40.00 -48.14 15.68
#